data_AF-A0A522HNP5-F1
#
_entry.id   AF-A0A522HNP5-F1
#
_cell.length_a   1.000
_cell.length_b   1.000
_cell.length_c   1.000
_cell.angle_alpha   90.00
_cell.angle_beta   90.00
_cell.angle_gamma   90.00
#
_symmetry.space_group_name_H-M   'P 1'
#
loop_
_entity.id
_entity.type
_entity.pdbx_description
1 polymer ?
#
loop_
_entity_poly.entity_id
_entity_poly.type
_entity_poly.pdbx_seq_one_letter_code
_entity_poly.pdbx_strand_id
1 'polypeptide(L)'
;MTLDLLKSGEGPLLRALEVKRQSFAPFLSPYKPEDLRKLACFMATGSGKTLLLHVNLLQFLDYRLFAPDNILLLTPNEALSSQHRTELALSGLGDLGVRIVEITKFYVDDKGARRPKKGVSEPVSRYEGPNLLLVDEGHKGGTSSADSKGEREWRAIREALAAGNTPESRGFVFEYSATFAQMAAGDAQLYDEYAKCAVVDFGYARFHGDGFGKDFRILNAPARDGSDLTLGAGLLSFYRQVRETTANPTMLAEYRLASPLWVALGRSVTAENSDVAELLGFLDHAARDTVWLAKQFDRVRRDVAAMQSALEGDPLDFGALKDTDGHALATDAQIQLFGGAGRLRLHLLSDNEIGLRSTGAADDRYCGVVRVGEAKKFVEQVRKGGKLDVGEDDKLAGSLFARIEANDNLRFLVGAKMFVEGWSSWRVSAMALMNVGRGAGSEIVQMFGRGVRLRGKGMSLKRAGATAPETVRLLETLNVFGVRADYLQKFVETLRHEGVARAVHFWPLREHAPPVDVLGLLTLTGDDVAFDGVVLPDPTRDAARLTLEGGLTLTTGIGVAAALGVASRQDYKVAGWLDAAALYDAALEWRRRNPVARIALSPSLAVALGEGSVVQAQSGELSGDDAAVIHRRASLAAECVARALDNALNRSRREFYSARMQAAPLKVADNPNFPRYDVDGESMLAVRIEAETREDIVAELRSRVEECQRGGILGAESAAKLLALLDESVGVGDVSARVQELLKLATVESADEGSTPLPRMYFDRHLYAPLFVDQPFVERNGQLALFGNAESGARMSPSALVESEARFVFDLREFWNAHAEDTKWQGHEIYLLRNQARTGLGFFTGAGFYPDFLLWLKRGERQALCFVEPKGLGRAWPQEKIDLLASIASHSPPDLPLRGFTVTPTPLAEILALQPSLDEASLAAMHILPQSESNAPCGYIASLLLELRDALPP
;
A
#
# COMPACT_ATOMS: atom_id res chain seq x y z
N MET A 1 -22.28 2.98 35.28
CA MET A 1 -23.29 2.17 35.98
C MET A 1 -22.55 1.18 36.86
N THR A 2 -22.99 0.98 38.10
CA THR A 2 -22.35 0.04 39.03
C THR A 2 -22.97 -1.36 38.89
N LEU A 3 -22.22 -2.40 39.30
CA LEU A 3 -22.72 -3.78 39.35
C LEU A 3 -23.99 -3.92 40.21
N ASP A 4 -24.07 -3.11 41.26
CA ASP A 4 -25.23 -3.07 42.17
C ASP A 4 -26.49 -2.54 41.48
N LEU A 5 -26.36 -1.62 40.52
CA LEU A 5 -27.50 -1.11 39.73
C LEU A 5 -28.05 -2.18 38.78
N LEU A 6 -27.20 -3.03 38.21
CA LEU A 6 -27.62 -4.20 37.42
C LEU A 6 -28.33 -5.25 38.27
N LYS A 7 -27.94 -5.39 39.54
CA LYS A 7 -28.58 -6.30 40.51
C LYS A 7 -29.83 -5.71 41.18
N SER A 8 -30.06 -4.40 41.08
CA SER A 8 -31.17 -3.67 41.73
C SER A 8 -32.54 -3.84 41.06
N GLY A 9 -32.61 -4.58 39.95
CA GLY A 9 -33.83 -4.84 39.17
C GLY A 9 -33.94 -4.00 37.89
N GLU A 10 -34.85 -4.40 37.00
CA GLU A 10 -34.99 -3.82 35.65
C GLU A 10 -35.46 -2.35 35.66
N GLY A 11 -36.32 -1.97 36.60
CA GLY A 11 -36.93 -0.63 36.65
C GLY A 11 -35.94 0.52 36.88
N PRO A 12 -35.08 0.47 37.92
CA PRO A 12 -34.02 1.48 38.13
C PRO A 12 -33.05 1.58 36.95
N LEU A 13 -32.69 0.44 36.35
CA LEU A 13 -31.81 0.34 35.21
C LEU A 13 -32.37 1.04 33.96
N LEU A 14 -33.64 0.77 33.62
CA LEU A 14 -34.33 1.43 32.50
C LEU A 14 -34.38 2.95 32.67
N ARG A 15 -34.69 3.43 33.88
CA ARG A 15 -34.72 4.88 34.14
C ARG A 15 -33.36 5.53 33.94
N ALA A 16 -32.28 4.88 34.39
CA ALA A 16 -30.92 5.39 34.22
C ALA A 16 -30.50 5.43 32.75
N LEU A 17 -30.85 4.41 31.97
CA LEU A 17 -30.59 4.36 30.53
C LEU A 17 -31.41 5.40 29.76
N GLU A 18 -32.68 5.59 30.13
CA GLU A 18 -33.56 6.57 29.50
C GLU A 18 -33.08 8.02 29.71
N VAL A 19 -32.59 8.35 30.91
CA VAL A 19 -31.95 9.65 31.18
C VAL A 19 -30.74 9.88 30.27
N LYS A 20 -29.90 8.85 30.07
CA LYS A 20 -28.77 8.93 29.14
C LYS A 20 -29.22 9.06 27.68
N ARG A 21 -30.20 8.28 27.25
CA ARG A 21 -30.76 8.35 25.90
C ARG A 21 -31.27 9.75 25.58
N GLN A 22 -32.04 10.36 26.48
CA GLN A 22 -32.56 11.72 26.30
C GLN A 22 -31.44 12.76 26.18
N SER A 23 -30.33 12.58 26.89
CA SER A 23 -29.19 13.51 26.85
C SER A 23 -28.28 13.34 25.63
N PHE A 24 -28.06 12.11 25.16
CA PHE A 24 -27.03 11.82 24.15
C PHE A 24 -27.58 11.36 22.80
N ALA A 25 -28.78 10.77 22.77
CA ALA A 25 -29.37 10.18 21.56
C ALA A 25 -30.92 10.28 21.57
N PRO A 26 -31.50 11.50 21.60
CA PRO A 26 -32.95 11.69 21.74
C PRO A 26 -33.75 11.14 20.55
N PHE A 27 -33.09 10.92 19.40
CA PHE A 27 -33.67 10.36 18.18
C PHE A 27 -33.95 8.84 18.25
N LEU A 28 -33.37 8.13 19.23
CA LEU A 28 -33.66 6.72 19.45
C LEU A 28 -34.98 6.52 20.20
N SER A 29 -35.63 5.38 20.01
CA SER A 29 -36.83 5.00 20.75
C SER A 29 -36.53 4.80 22.25
N PRO A 30 -37.51 5.00 23.14
CA PRO A 30 -37.34 4.75 24.57
C PRO A 30 -36.93 3.30 24.86
N TYR A 31 -36.09 3.11 25.89
CA TYR A 31 -35.71 1.77 26.33
C TYR A 31 -36.91 1.00 26.89
N LYS A 32 -37.02 -0.27 26.50
CA LYS A 32 -38.02 -1.23 27.00
C LYS A 32 -37.34 -2.34 27.80
N PRO A 33 -38.06 -3.06 28.68
CA PRO A 33 -37.50 -4.20 29.42
C PRO A 33 -36.86 -5.28 28.53
N GLU A 34 -37.38 -5.46 27.31
CA GLU A 34 -36.83 -6.38 26.31
C GLU A 34 -35.42 -5.98 25.84
N ASP A 35 -35.12 -4.69 25.76
CA ASP A 35 -33.82 -4.17 25.33
C ASP A 35 -32.70 -4.52 26.34
N LEU A 36 -33.04 -4.77 27.61
CA LEU A 36 -32.08 -5.13 28.66
C LEU A 36 -31.56 -6.57 28.56
N ARG A 37 -32.20 -7.41 27.74
CA ARG A 37 -31.91 -8.84 27.62
C ARG A 37 -31.07 -9.18 26.39
N LYS A 38 -30.57 -8.17 25.69
CA LYS A 38 -29.74 -8.34 24.50
C LYS A 38 -28.51 -7.44 24.61
N LEU A 39 -27.33 -8.01 24.36
CA LEU A 39 -26.08 -7.28 24.21
C LEU A 39 -25.44 -7.65 22.89
N ALA A 40 -25.12 -6.66 22.08
CA ALA A 40 -24.42 -6.83 20.82
C ALA A 40 -22.95 -6.39 20.94
N CYS A 41 -22.05 -7.23 20.44
CA CYS A 41 -20.62 -6.97 20.35
C CYS A 41 -20.26 -6.79 18.86
N PHE A 42 -20.15 -5.54 18.43
CA PHE A 42 -19.67 -5.18 17.10
C PHE A 42 -18.15 -5.24 17.07
N MET A 43 -17.60 -6.25 16.40
CA MET A 43 -16.20 -6.60 16.49
C MET A 43 -15.66 -7.09 15.15
N ALA A 44 -14.53 -6.51 14.70
CA ALA A 44 -13.86 -6.90 13.47
C ALA A 44 -13.55 -8.40 13.43
N THR A 45 -13.56 -9.01 12.24
CA THR A 45 -13.12 -10.40 12.09
C THR A 45 -11.64 -10.53 12.43
N GLY A 46 -11.31 -11.41 13.39
CA GLY A 46 -9.95 -11.56 13.90
C GLY A 46 -9.63 -10.77 15.17
N SER A 47 -10.53 -9.90 15.65
CA SER A 47 -10.33 -9.10 16.88
C SER A 47 -10.53 -9.86 18.20
N GLY A 48 -10.80 -11.17 18.16
CA GLY A 48 -10.96 -12.00 19.37
C GLY A 48 -12.39 -12.26 19.83
N LYS A 49 -13.39 -12.22 18.91
CA LYS A 49 -14.80 -12.53 19.18
C LYS A 49 -15.02 -13.77 20.07
N THR A 50 -14.39 -14.91 19.75
CA THR A 50 -14.53 -16.14 20.55
C THR A 50 -14.03 -15.96 21.99
N LEU A 51 -12.92 -15.25 22.20
CA LEU A 51 -12.38 -15.03 23.55
C LEU A 51 -13.35 -14.19 24.37
N LEU A 52 -13.89 -13.11 23.79
CA LEU A 52 -14.88 -12.29 24.47
C LEU A 52 -16.17 -13.08 24.75
N LEU A 53 -16.57 -13.97 23.84
CA LEU A 53 -17.70 -14.88 24.04
C LEU A 53 -17.51 -15.75 25.28
N HIS A 54 -16.33 -16.33 25.47
CA HIS A 54 -15.99 -17.13 26.66
C HIS A 54 -16.01 -16.28 27.95
N VAL A 55 -15.47 -15.05 27.89
CA VAL A 55 -15.50 -14.11 29.02
C VAL A 55 -16.94 -13.74 29.38
N ASN A 56 -17.78 -13.44 28.39
CA ASN A 56 -19.19 -13.09 28.60
C ASN A 56 -19.99 -14.26 29.19
N LEU A 57 -19.71 -15.50 28.76
CA LEU A 57 -20.28 -16.70 29.38
C LEU A 57 -19.92 -16.79 30.87
N LEU A 58 -18.64 -16.67 31.22
CA LEU A 58 -18.18 -16.70 32.60
C LEU A 58 -18.79 -15.56 33.43
N GLN A 59 -18.81 -14.35 32.87
CA GLN A 59 -19.36 -13.17 33.52
C GLN A 59 -20.86 -13.33 33.81
N PHE A 60 -21.62 -13.88 32.86
CA PHE A 60 -23.05 -14.13 33.05
C PHE A 60 -23.30 -15.12 34.20
N LEU A 61 -22.55 -16.23 34.22
CA LEU A 61 -22.66 -17.25 35.26
C LEU A 61 -22.23 -16.74 36.65
N ASP A 62 -21.21 -15.87 36.70
CA ASP A 62 -20.76 -15.24 37.95
C ASP A 62 -21.76 -14.22 38.49
N TYR A 63 -22.33 -13.39 37.61
CA TYR A 63 -23.26 -12.32 38.00
C TYR A 63 -24.63 -12.85 38.43
N ARG A 64 -25.01 -14.06 37.98
CA ARG A 64 -26.24 -14.77 38.36
C ARG A 64 -27.50 -13.91 38.16
N LEU A 65 -27.61 -13.27 37.00
CA LEU A 65 -28.80 -12.51 36.62
C LEU A 65 -30.07 -13.38 36.67
N PHE A 66 -29.95 -14.63 36.24
CA PHE A 66 -30.87 -15.74 36.48
C PHE A 66 -30.12 -17.06 36.21
N ALA A 67 -30.70 -18.20 36.62
CA ALA A 67 -30.19 -19.52 36.26
C ALA A 67 -30.79 -19.93 34.90
N PRO A 68 -29.98 -20.08 33.83
CA PRO A 68 -30.51 -20.44 32.53
C PRO A 68 -30.89 -21.93 32.48
N ASP A 69 -32.04 -22.24 31.87
CA ASP A 69 -32.45 -23.62 31.65
C ASP A 69 -31.62 -24.28 30.54
N ASN A 70 -31.19 -23.47 29.56
CA ASN A 70 -30.31 -23.90 28.48
C ASN A 70 -29.26 -22.82 28.19
N ILE A 71 -28.03 -23.25 27.91
CA ILE A 71 -26.97 -22.39 27.36
C ILE A 71 -26.72 -22.84 25.92
N LEU A 72 -27.12 -22.03 24.95
CA LEU A 72 -27.05 -22.34 23.53
C LEU A 72 -26.02 -21.46 22.84
N LEU A 73 -25.04 -22.07 22.18
CA LEU A 73 -24.12 -21.39 21.28
C LEU A 73 -24.56 -21.67 19.84
N LEU A 74 -25.09 -20.64 19.18
CA LEU A 74 -25.64 -20.73 17.83
C LEU A 74 -24.56 -20.35 16.81
N THR A 75 -24.29 -21.28 15.87
CA THR A 75 -23.35 -21.07 14.77
C THR A 75 -24.05 -21.15 13.41
N PRO A 76 -23.48 -20.58 12.34
CA PRO A 76 -24.12 -20.59 11.03
C PRO A 76 -23.98 -21.92 10.28
N ASN A 77 -22.99 -22.74 10.63
CA ASN A 77 -22.74 -24.06 10.02
C ASN A 77 -22.06 -25.03 11.02
N GLU A 78 -22.04 -26.32 10.68
CA GLU A 78 -21.42 -27.39 11.49
C GLU A 78 -19.89 -27.27 11.63
N ALA A 79 -19.18 -26.73 10.64
CA ALA A 79 -17.72 -26.57 10.71
C ALA A 79 -17.34 -25.58 11.82
N LEU A 80 -18.05 -24.46 11.93
CA LEU A 80 -17.92 -23.51 13.03
C LEU A 80 -18.37 -24.10 14.36
N SER A 81 -19.43 -24.94 14.37
CA SER A 81 -19.81 -25.69 15.59
C SER A 81 -18.67 -26.59 16.10
N SER A 82 -17.93 -27.24 15.20
CA SER A 82 -16.77 -28.05 15.56
C SER A 82 -15.59 -27.21 16.06
N GLN A 83 -15.38 -26.04 15.46
CA GLN A 83 -14.34 -25.09 15.90
C GLN A 83 -14.61 -24.61 17.33
N HIS A 84 -15.82 -24.11 17.61
CA HIS A 84 -16.21 -23.65 18.95
C HIS A 84 -16.10 -24.75 20.01
N ARG A 85 -16.43 -26.00 19.67
CA ARG A 85 -16.22 -27.16 20.58
C ARG A 85 -14.76 -27.29 21.01
N THR A 86 -13.85 -27.14 20.05
CA THR A 86 -12.40 -27.24 20.30
C THR A 86 -11.92 -26.04 21.13
N GLU A 87 -12.35 -24.82 20.77
CA GLU A 87 -11.94 -23.59 21.45
C GLU A 87 -12.47 -23.50 22.90
N LEU A 88 -13.69 -23.95 23.16
CA LEU A 88 -14.25 -24.05 24.52
C LEU A 88 -13.47 -25.05 25.38
N ALA A 89 -13.12 -26.21 24.82
CA ALA A 89 -12.30 -27.20 25.51
C ALA A 89 -10.90 -26.66 25.85
N LEU A 90 -10.26 -25.96 24.89
CA LEU A 90 -8.97 -25.29 25.11
C LEU A 90 -9.04 -24.21 26.20
N SER A 91 -10.20 -23.57 26.35
CA SER A 91 -10.44 -22.57 27.39
C SER A 91 -10.81 -23.18 28.75
N GLY A 92 -10.91 -24.50 28.86
CA GLY A 92 -11.35 -25.19 30.09
C GLY A 92 -12.85 -25.06 30.38
N LEU A 93 -13.67 -24.71 29.38
CA LEU A 93 -15.11 -24.41 29.53
C LEU A 93 -16.03 -25.51 29.00
N GLY A 94 -15.48 -26.67 28.61
CA GLY A 94 -16.24 -27.77 28.01
C GLY A 94 -17.33 -28.37 28.92
N ASP A 95 -17.13 -28.32 30.24
CA ASP A 95 -18.03 -28.94 31.22
C ASP A 95 -19.18 -28.02 31.68
N LEU A 96 -19.28 -26.80 31.14
CA LEU A 96 -20.31 -25.83 31.51
C LEU A 96 -21.70 -26.13 30.92
N GLY A 97 -21.88 -27.27 30.25
CA GLY A 97 -23.16 -27.66 29.65
C GLY A 97 -23.58 -26.81 28.43
N VAL A 98 -22.63 -26.12 27.79
CA VAL A 98 -22.90 -25.31 26.59
C VAL A 98 -23.26 -26.22 25.42
N ARG A 99 -24.48 -26.05 24.89
CA ARG A 99 -24.95 -26.77 23.71
C ARG A 99 -24.64 -25.97 22.45
N ILE A 100 -23.68 -26.44 21.66
CA ILE A 100 -23.26 -25.81 20.41
C ILE A 100 -24.07 -26.42 19.26
N VAL A 101 -24.83 -25.59 18.54
CA VAL A 101 -25.75 -26.06 17.49
C VAL A 101 -25.76 -25.10 16.31
N GLU A 102 -25.71 -25.66 15.11
CA GLU A 102 -26.00 -24.93 13.88
C GLU A 102 -27.46 -24.45 13.87
N ILE A 103 -27.69 -23.15 13.65
CA ILE A 103 -29.02 -22.52 13.74
C ILE A 103 -30.07 -23.12 12.78
N THR A 104 -29.65 -23.63 11.62
CA THR A 104 -30.53 -24.27 10.61
C THR A 104 -31.18 -25.57 11.10
N LYS A 105 -30.71 -26.10 12.24
CA LYS A 105 -31.29 -27.28 12.90
C LYS A 105 -32.50 -26.91 13.77
N PHE A 106 -32.86 -25.64 13.88
CA PHE A 106 -34.08 -25.17 14.55
C PHE A 106 -35.16 -24.74 13.57
N TYR A 107 -36.43 -24.79 14.00
CA TYR A 107 -37.55 -24.18 13.28
C TYR A 107 -38.60 -23.65 14.26
N VAL A 108 -39.31 -22.60 13.87
CA VAL A 108 -40.44 -22.04 14.63
C VAL A 108 -41.71 -22.84 14.32
N ASP A 109 -42.36 -23.38 15.34
CA ASP A 109 -43.50 -24.29 15.23
C ASP A 109 -44.85 -23.57 15.25
N ASP A 110 -45.16 -22.86 14.16
CA ASP A 110 -46.46 -22.23 13.93
C ASP A 110 -47.40 -23.09 13.04
N LYS A 111 -48.72 -22.81 13.12
CA LYS A 111 -49.73 -23.43 12.23
C LYS A 111 -49.43 -23.09 10.76
N GLY A 112 -48.83 -24.04 10.05
CA GLY A 112 -48.46 -23.91 8.62
C GLY A 112 -46.96 -23.86 8.35
N ALA A 113 -46.11 -23.93 9.39
CA ALA A 113 -44.66 -23.92 9.25
C ALA A 113 -44.14 -25.17 8.49
N ARG A 114 -43.24 -24.95 7.51
CA ARG A 114 -42.60 -26.02 6.75
C ARG A 114 -41.58 -26.73 7.64
N ARG A 115 -41.84 -28.01 7.96
CA ARG A 115 -40.84 -28.88 8.59
C ARG A 115 -39.69 -29.15 7.60
N PRO A 116 -38.41 -28.98 7.99
CA PRO A 116 -37.27 -29.33 7.15
C PRO A 116 -37.35 -30.80 6.70
N LYS A 117 -37.14 -31.07 5.40
CA LYS A 117 -37.42 -32.39 4.80
C LYS A 117 -36.32 -33.45 4.93
N LYS A 118 -35.22 -33.22 5.66
CA LYS A 118 -34.19 -34.23 5.97
C LYS A 118 -33.25 -33.73 7.09
N GLY A 119 -33.12 -34.49 8.18
CA GLY A 119 -32.19 -34.22 9.30
C GLY A 119 -32.86 -34.18 10.69
N VAL A 120 -32.05 -34.16 11.75
CA VAL A 120 -32.48 -33.99 13.16
C VAL A 120 -32.73 -32.50 13.41
N SER A 121 -33.86 -31.98 12.95
CA SER A 121 -34.29 -30.60 13.24
C SER A 121 -35.23 -30.58 14.46
N GLU A 122 -35.07 -29.60 15.35
CA GLU A 122 -35.82 -29.47 16.60
C GLU A 122 -36.70 -28.19 16.60
N PRO A 123 -37.93 -28.25 17.17
CA PRO A 123 -38.75 -27.05 17.34
C PRO A 123 -38.20 -26.15 18.45
N VAL A 124 -38.30 -24.83 18.26
CA VAL A 124 -37.91 -23.84 19.29
C VAL A 124 -38.77 -23.93 20.54
N SER A 125 -40.03 -24.39 20.44
CA SER A 125 -40.90 -24.67 21.60
C SER A 125 -40.39 -25.73 22.57
N ARG A 126 -39.31 -26.47 22.24
CA ARG A 126 -38.65 -27.35 23.21
C ARG A 126 -37.83 -26.57 24.25
N TYR A 127 -37.55 -25.28 23.99
CA TYR A 127 -36.65 -24.43 24.76
C TYR A 127 -37.44 -23.29 25.42
N GLU A 128 -38.42 -23.64 26.24
CA GLU A 128 -39.40 -22.71 26.81
C GLU A 128 -38.91 -21.88 28.01
N GLY A 129 -37.80 -22.32 28.62
CA GLY A 129 -37.20 -21.68 29.79
C GLY A 129 -36.38 -20.43 29.48
N PRO A 130 -35.90 -19.70 30.49
CA PRO A 130 -35.00 -18.58 30.27
C PRO A 130 -33.66 -19.12 29.73
N ASN A 131 -33.44 -18.94 28.43
CA ASN A 131 -32.26 -19.44 27.75
C ASN A 131 -31.15 -18.38 27.72
N LEU A 132 -29.90 -18.81 27.83
CA LEU A 132 -28.74 -17.98 27.49
C LEU A 132 -28.32 -18.31 26.05
N LEU A 133 -28.41 -17.32 25.16
CA LEU A 133 -27.99 -17.46 23.76
C LEU A 133 -26.66 -16.74 23.52
N LEU A 134 -25.70 -17.45 22.94
CA LEU A 134 -24.44 -16.92 22.43
C LEU A 134 -24.47 -17.07 20.90
N VAL A 135 -24.66 -15.98 20.18
CA VAL A 135 -24.88 -16.00 18.73
C VAL A 135 -23.63 -15.54 17.99
N ASP A 136 -22.95 -16.46 17.31
CA ASP A 136 -21.84 -16.12 16.42
C ASP A 136 -22.34 -15.74 15.02
N GLU A 137 -21.67 -14.78 14.40
CA GLU A 137 -22.06 -14.15 13.13
C GLU A 137 -23.55 -13.74 13.08
N GLY A 138 -24.01 -13.04 14.12
CA GLY A 138 -25.40 -12.59 14.28
C GLY A 138 -25.94 -11.70 13.15
N HIS A 139 -25.09 -11.29 12.21
CA HIS A 139 -25.50 -10.54 11.02
C HIS A 139 -26.26 -11.34 9.97
N LYS A 140 -26.19 -12.67 9.99
CA LYS A 140 -26.87 -13.54 9.01
C LYS A 140 -28.41 -13.61 9.19
N GLY A 141 -29.05 -12.48 9.48
CA GLY A 141 -30.50 -12.35 9.70
C GLY A 141 -31.02 -10.91 9.68
N GLY A 142 -30.28 -9.97 9.11
CA GLY A 142 -30.76 -8.61 8.82
C GLY A 142 -30.46 -8.26 7.37
N THR A 143 -31.29 -7.38 6.84
CA THR A 143 -31.54 -7.15 5.42
C THR A 143 -30.26 -6.82 4.63
N SER A 144 -29.68 -7.84 3.99
CA SER A 144 -28.75 -7.63 2.88
C SER A 144 -29.33 -8.30 1.64
N SER A 145 -29.36 -7.56 0.53
CA SER A 145 -30.19 -7.82 -0.63
C SER A 145 -29.67 -8.99 -1.49
N ALA A 146 -29.90 -10.23 -1.04
CA ALA A 146 -29.88 -11.43 -1.90
C ALA A 146 -30.71 -12.62 -1.35
N ASP A 147 -30.89 -12.80 -0.03
CA ASP A 147 -31.56 -13.98 0.54
C ASP A 147 -32.61 -13.65 1.62
N SER A 148 -33.48 -12.67 1.32
CA SER A 148 -34.51 -12.11 2.22
C SER A 148 -35.51 -13.10 2.86
N LYS A 149 -35.48 -14.38 2.48
CA LYS A 149 -36.37 -15.44 2.99
C LYS A 149 -35.72 -16.31 4.06
N GLY A 150 -34.44 -16.66 3.91
CA GLY A 150 -33.68 -17.41 4.93
C GLY A 150 -33.27 -16.52 6.12
N GLU A 151 -32.96 -15.25 5.85
CA GLU A 151 -32.55 -14.28 6.89
C GLU A 151 -33.67 -13.98 7.91
N ARG A 152 -34.92 -13.87 7.45
CA ARG A 152 -36.09 -13.71 8.32
C ARG A 152 -36.33 -14.93 9.22
N GLU A 153 -36.04 -16.12 8.70
CA GLU A 153 -36.19 -17.37 9.43
C GLU A 153 -35.16 -17.47 10.57
N TRP A 154 -33.92 -17.03 10.35
CA TRP A 154 -32.87 -17.01 11.38
C TRP A 154 -33.16 -16.04 12.52
N ARG A 155 -33.66 -14.84 12.19
CA ARG A 155 -34.09 -13.86 13.19
C ARG A 155 -35.25 -14.39 14.03
N ALA A 156 -36.27 -14.95 13.37
CA ALA A 156 -37.42 -15.53 14.06
C ALA A 156 -37.03 -16.67 15.01
N ILE A 157 -36.07 -17.53 14.61
CA ILE A 157 -35.54 -18.58 15.48
C ILE A 157 -34.87 -17.99 16.74
N ARG A 158 -34.01 -16.98 16.58
CA ARG A 158 -33.32 -16.34 17.72
C ARG A 158 -34.29 -15.67 18.67
N GLU A 159 -35.25 -14.91 18.13
CA GLU A 159 -36.26 -14.23 18.93
C GLU A 159 -37.15 -15.25 19.67
N ALA A 160 -37.56 -16.34 19.01
CA ALA A 160 -38.35 -17.39 19.66
C ALA A 160 -37.58 -18.12 20.77
N LEU A 161 -36.29 -18.43 20.57
CA LEU A 161 -35.43 -19.03 21.59
C LEU A 161 -35.16 -18.07 22.78
N ALA A 162 -35.20 -16.76 22.55
CA ALA A 162 -34.96 -15.76 23.59
C ALA A 162 -36.23 -15.31 24.33
N ALA A 163 -37.41 -15.48 23.74
CA ALA A 163 -38.66 -14.92 24.24
C ALA A 163 -39.06 -15.48 25.62
N GLY A 164 -38.87 -16.78 25.84
CA GLY A 164 -39.43 -17.49 26.99
C GLY A 164 -40.97 -17.59 26.93
N ASN A 165 -41.57 -18.41 27.80
CA ASN A 165 -43.03 -18.57 27.84
C ASN A 165 -43.77 -17.40 28.52
N THR A 166 -43.07 -16.63 29.36
CA THR A 166 -43.60 -15.48 30.10
C THR A 166 -42.57 -14.34 30.09
N PRO A 167 -42.99 -13.07 30.30
CA PRO A 167 -42.05 -11.95 30.40
C PRO A 167 -40.93 -12.15 31.43
N GLU A 168 -41.22 -12.87 32.52
CA GLU A 168 -40.27 -13.17 33.61
C GLU A 168 -39.31 -14.32 33.28
N SER A 169 -39.66 -15.16 32.31
CA SER A 169 -38.83 -16.26 31.80
C SER A 169 -38.08 -15.90 30.51
N ARG A 170 -37.99 -14.60 30.18
CA ARG A 170 -37.20 -14.12 29.04
C ARG A 170 -35.73 -14.49 29.21
N GLY A 171 -35.15 -15.02 28.15
CA GLY A 171 -33.73 -15.35 28.08
C GLY A 171 -32.81 -14.13 28.03
N PHE A 172 -31.53 -14.38 27.77
CA PHE A 172 -30.50 -13.36 27.56
C PHE A 172 -29.70 -13.69 26.31
N VAL A 173 -29.41 -12.68 25.49
CA VAL A 173 -28.73 -12.86 24.20
C VAL A 173 -27.45 -12.05 24.15
N PHE A 174 -26.34 -12.72 23.87
CA PHE A 174 -25.13 -12.08 23.36
C PHE A 174 -25.03 -12.32 21.87
N GLU A 175 -24.89 -11.26 21.08
CA GLU A 175 -24.67 -11.37 19.63
C GLU A 175 -23.30 -10.81 19.24
N TYR A 176 -22.56 -11.56 18.43
CA TYR A 176 -21.24 -11.18 17.95
C TYR A 176 -21.28 -11.04 16.43
N SER A 177 -20.82 -9.91 15.90
CA SER A 177 -20.74 -9.71 14.45
C SER A 177 -19.73 -8.64 14.05
N ALA A 178 -19.19 -8.80 12.85
CA ALA A 178 -18.31 -7.81 12.23
C ALA A 178 -19.03 -6.80 11.32
N THR A 179 -20.35 -6.92 11.11
CA THR A 179 -21.07 -6.16 10.07
C THR A 179 -22.40 -5.54 10.52
N PHE A 180 -22.61 -5.33 11.82
CA PHE A 180 -23.87 -4.73 12.33
C PHE A 180 -24.18 -3.36 11.71
N ALA A 181 -23.18 -2.50 11.53
CA ALA A 181 -23.35 -1.18 10.91
C ALA A 181 -23.89 -1.27 9.47
N GLN A 182 -23.41 -2.25 8.70
CA GLN A 182 -23.83 -2.46 7.31
C GLN A 182 -25.26 -2.99 7.20
N MET A 183 -25.72 -3.77 8.18
CA MET A 183 -27.10 -4.25 8.22
C MET A 183 -28.10 -3.18 8.66
N ALA A 184 -27.68 -2.34 9.60
CA ALA A 184 -28.48 -1.22 10.07
C ALA A 184 -28.53 -0.08 9.03
N ALA A 185 -27.57 -0.04 8.10
CA ALA A 185 -27.55 0.92 7.01
C ALA A 185 -28.76 0.75 6.09
N GLY A 186 -29.73 1.66 6.21
CA GLY A 186 -30.96 1.68 5.42
C GLY A 186 -32.18 1.05 6.08
N ASP A 187 -32.07 0.53 7.31
CA ASP A 187 -33.19 0.03 8.11
C ASP A 187 -33.22 0.72 9.47
N ALA A 188 -34.13 1.70 9.60
CA ALA A 188 -34.28 2.50 10.81
C ALA A 188 -34.66 1.67 12.05
N GLN A 189 -35.37 0.56 11.88
CA GLN A 189 -35.78 -0.30 12.98
C GLN A 189 -34.59 -1.12 13.51
N LEU A 190 -33.79 -1.69 12.61
CA LEU A 190 -32.55 -2.39 12.98
C LEU A 190 -31.52 -1.44 13.60
N TYR A 191 -31.39 -0.24 13.04
CA TYR A 191 -30.52 0.78 13.62
C TYR A 191 -30.92 1.12 15.05
N ASP A 192 -32.21 1.37 15.30
CA ASP A 192 -32.73 1.69 16.63
C ASP A 192 -32.47 0.56 17.65
N GLU A 193 -32.70 -0.69 17.25
CA GLU A 193 -32.46 -1.86 18.09
C GLU A 193 -30.98 -2.01 18.47
N TYR A 194 -30.08 -2.02 17.49
CA TYR A 194 -28.65 -2.23 17.75
C TYR A 194 -27.98 -1.04 18.42
N ALA A 195 -28.44 0.19 18.16
CA ALA A 195 -27.93 1.38 18.86
C ALA A 195 -28.20 1.33 20.38
N LYS A 196 -29.28 0.65 20.81
CA LYS A 196 -29.60 0.47 22.24
C LYS A 196 -28.86 -0.68 22.92
N CYS A 197 -28.43 -1.70 22.17
CA CYS A 197 -27.82 -2.91 22.75
C CYS A 197 -26.34 -3.13 22.41
N ALA A 198 -25.74 -2.34 21.52
CA ALA A 198 -24.31 -2.41 21.22
C ALA A 198 -23.47 -1.93 22.41
N VAL A 199 -22.74 -2.85 23.04
CA VAL A 199 -21.88 -2.56 24.21
C VAL A 199 -20.40 -2.56 23.89
N VAL A 200 -20.02 -3.19 22.79
CA VAL A 200 -18.66 -3.17 22.24
C VAL A 200 -18.76 -2.70 20.80
N ASP A 201 -18.02 -1.64 20.50
CA ASP A 201 -17.78 -1.14 19.14
C ASP A 201 -16.27 -1.18 18.89
N PHE A 202 -15.85 -2.26 18.26
CA PHE A 202 -14.48 -2.51 17.85
C PHE A 202 -14.46 -3.01 16.40
N GLY A 203 -15.07 -2.20 15.52
CA GLY A 203 -15.09 -2.42 14.07
C GLY A 203 -13.69 -2.41 13.45
N TYR A 204 -13.60 -2.73 12.15
CA TYR A 204 -12.33 -2.93 11.48
C TYR A 204 -11.42 -1.68 11.50
N ALA A 205 -12.01 -0.49 11.49
CA ALA A 205 -11.29 0.79 11.59
C ALA A 205 -10.45 0.92 12.86
N ARG A 206 -11.07 0.68 14.02
CA ARG A 206 -10.36 0.74 15.31
C ARG A 206 -9.35 -0.38 15.44
N PHE A 207 -9.72 -1.59 15.01
CA PHE A 207 -8.79 -2.72 14.95
C PHE A 207 -7.54 -2.38 14.14
N HIS A 208 -7.69 -1.86 12.92
CA HIS A 208 -6.56 -1.52 12.06
C HIS A 208 -5.78 -0.29 12.58
N GLY A 209 -6.48 0.77 12.99
CA GLY A 209 -5.88 2.02 13.50
C GLY A 209 -5.08 1.83 14.78
N ASP A 210 -5.50 0.95 15.69
CA ASP A 210 -4.75 0.59 16.90
C ASP A 210 -3.51 -0.28 16.63
N GLY A 211 -3.23 -0.54 15.34
CA GLY A 211 -2.10 -1.31 14.86
C GLY A 211 -2.35 -2.81 14.79
N PHE A 212 -3.57 -3.31 15.02
CA PHE A 212 -3.87 -4.74 14.89
C PHE A 212 -4.10 -5.15 13.45
N GLY A 213 -3.76 -6.40 13.13
CA GLY A 213 -3.91 -6.93 11.78
C GLY A 213 -2.84 -6.40 10.82
N LYS A 214 -2.75 -6.99 9.63
CA LYS A 214 -1.83 -6.57 8.57
C LYS A 214 -2.33 -5.27 7.96
N ASP A 215 -1.39 -4.48 7.45
CA ASP A 215 -1.74 -3.45 6.47
C ASP A 215 -2.21 -4.13 5.18
N PHE A 216 -2.83 -3.38 4.27
CA PHE A 216 -3.34 -3.96 3.05
C PHE A 216 -3.12 -3.04 1.85
N ARG A 217 -3.04 -3.66 0.67
CA ARG A 217 -2.99 -2.98 -0.63
C ARG A 217 -4.00 -3.64 -1.55
N ILE A 218 -4.85 -2.86 -2.19
CA ILE A 218 -5.89 -3.37 -3.07
C ILE A 218 -5.63 -2.86 -4.48
N LEU A 219 -5.37 -3.77 -5.42
CA LEU A 219 -5.30 -3.46 -6.84
C LEU A 219 -6.56 -4.00 -7.51
N ASN A 220 -7.43 -3.11 -8.00
CA ASN A 220 -8.64 -3.49 -8.71
C ASN A 220 -8.53 -3.07 -10.18
N ALA A 221 -8.18 -4.00 -11.06
CA ALA A 221 -8.03 -3.66 -12.47
C ALA A 221 -9.40 -3.59 -13.18
N PRO A 222 -9.72 -2.49 -13.88
CA PRO A 222 -10.91 -2.41 -14.72
C PRO A 222 -10.80 -3.41 -15.89
N ALA A 223 -11.95 -3.90 -16.37
CA ALA A 223 -12.04 -5.00 -17.33
C ALA A 223 -11.29 -4.81 -18.68
N ARG A 224 -10.80 -3.59 -18.96
CA ARG A 224 -10.01 -3.25 -20.16
C ARG A 224 -8.54 -3.69 -20.06
N ASP A 225 -7.97 -3.80 -18.87
CA ASP A 225 -6.61 -4.26 -18.66
C ASP A 225 -6.58 -5.75 -18.31
N GLY A 226 -5.78 -6.53 -19.07
CA GLY A 226 -5.82 -7.99 -19.07
C GLY A 226 -5.65 -8.63 -17.70
N SER A 227 -6.49 -9.63 -17.39
CA SER A 227 -6.45 -10.45 -16.17
C SER A 227 -5.04 -10.96 -15.83
N ASP A 228 -4.27 -11.34 -16.83
CA ASP A 228 -2.90 -11.81 -16.70
C ASP A 228 -1.96 -10.75 -16.11
N LEU A 229 -2.16 -9.47 -16.43
CA LEU A 229 -1.31 -8.39 -15.93
C LEU A 229 -1.55 -8.18 -14.43
N THR A 230 -2.81 -8.18 -14.00
CA THR A 230 -3.20 -8.04 -12.58
C THR A 230 -2.73 -9.24 -11.75
N LEU A 231 -2.95 -10.46 -12.26
CA LEU A 231 -2.46 -11.67 -11.62
C LEU A 231 -0.92 -11.72 -11.63
N GLY A 232 -0.28 -11.21 -12.68
CA GLY A 232 1.18 -11.04 -12.77
C GLY A 232 1.72 -10.09 -11.70
N ALA A 233 1.03 -8.96 -11.47
CA ALA A 233 1.36 -8.03 -10.38
C ALA A 233 1.21 -8.68 -9.01
N GLY A 234 0.17 -9.50 -8.84
CA GLY A 234 -0.02 -10.30 -7.64
C GLY A 234 1.08 -11.32 -7.40
N LEU A 235 1.52 -11.99 -8.46
CA LEU A 235 2.55 -13.02 -8.39
C LEU A 235 3.93 -12.42 -8.10
N LEU A 236 4.26 -11.29 -8.70
CA LEU A 236 5.49 -10.58 -8.40
C LEU A 236 5.52 -10.05 -6.96
N SER A 237 4.40 -9.49 -6.48
CA SER A 237 4.28 -9.00 -5.10
C SER A 237 4.38 -10.13 -4.08
N PHE A 238 3.71 -11.27 -4.34
CA PHE A 238 3.77 -12.45 -3.49
C PHE A 238 5.17 -13.08 -3.48
N TYR A 239 5.81 -13.21 -4.65
CA TYR A 239 7.18 -13.67 -4.78
C TYR A 239 8.15 -12.82 -3.96
N ARG A 240 8.02 -11.48 -3.99
CA ARG A 240 8.83 -10.58 -3.14
C ARG A 240 8.73 -10.96 -1.67
N GLN A 241 7.52 -11.18 -1.16
CA GLN A 241 7.30 -11.59 0.24
C GLN A 241 7.95 -12.95 0.56
N VAL A 242 7.87 -13.92 -0.36
CA VAL A 242 8.50 -15.25 -0.19
C VAL A 242 10.03 -15.15 -0.17
N ARG A 243 10.61 -14.35 -1.08
CA ARG A 243 12.06 -14.16 -1.17
C ARG A 243 12.61 -13.50 0.09
N GLU A 244 11.98 -12.44 0.57
CA GLU A 244 12.37 -11.73 1.80
C GLU A 244 12.27 -12.62 3.05
N THR A 245 11.26 -13.50 3.09
CA THR A 245 11.10 -14.51 4.14
C THR A 245 12.28 -15.47 4.17
N THR A 246 12.70 -15.94 3.00
CA THR A 246 13.80 -16.91 2.86
C THR A 246 15.16 -16.29 3.19
N ALA A 247 15.34 -15.00 2.88
CA ALA A 247 16.60 -14.29 3.14
C ALA A 247 16.81 -13.90 4.61
N ASN A 248 15.75 -13.78 5.43
CA ASN A 248 15.82 -13.16 6.76
C ASN A 248 15.23 -14.00 7.92
N PRO A 249 15.66 -15.26 8.14
CA PRO A 249 15.02 -16.17 9.11
C PRO A 249 15.02 -15.65 10.57
N THR A 250 16.08 -14.96 10.99
CA THR A 250 16.19 -14.40 12.36
C THR A 250 15.12 -13.33 12.62
N MET A 251 14.88 -12.46 11.64
CA MET A 251 13.85 -11.42 11.72
C MET A 251 12.45 -12.03 11.82
N LEU A 252 12.17 -13.10 11.05
CA LEU A 252 10.88 -13.78 11.11
C LEU A 252 10.59 -14.33 12.50
N ALA A 253 11.60 -14.92 13.15
CA ALA A 253 11.45 -15.42 14.52
C ALA A 253 11.19 -14.30 15.52
N GLU A 254 11.91 -13.18 15.42
CA GLU A 254 11.74 -12.02 16.32
C GLU A 254 10.33 -11.42 16.23
N TYR A 255 9.85 -11.19 15.01
CA TYR A 255 8.56 -10.56 14.74
C TYR A 255 7.39 -11.57 14.63
N ARG A 256 7.68 -12.86 14.77
CA ARG A 256 6.73 -13.98 14.65
C ARG A 256 5.95 -13.99 13.33
N LEU A 257 6.63 -13.60 12.26
CA LEU A 257 6.05 -13.54 10.92
C LEU A 257 5.92 -14.95 10.35
N ALA A 258 4.80 -15.22 9.70
CA ALA A 258 4.51 -16.51 9.11
C ALA A 258 4.95 -16.57 7.65
N SER A 259 5.34 -17.76 7.18
CA SER A 259 5.73 -18.00 5.79
C SER A 259 4.57 -17.66 4.84
N PRO A 260 4.77 -16.88 3.75
CA PRO A 260 3.67 -16.40 2.92
C PRO A 260 2.85 -17.52 2.25
N LEU A 261 1.54 -17.27 2.13
CA LEU A 261 0.54 -18.07 1.41
C LEU A 261 -0.31 -17.16 0.52
N TRP A 262 -0.52 -17.57 -0.74
CA TRP A 262 -1.44 -16.92 -1.66
C TRP A 262 -2.75 -17.69 -1.75
N VAL A 263 -3.85 -17.02 -1.43
CA VAL A 263 -5.21 -17.51 -1.60
C VAL A 263 -5.85 -16.98 -2.88
N ALA A 264 -6.18 -17.84 -3.84
CA ALA A 264 -6.80 -17.49 -5.12
C ALA A 264 -8.22 -18.04 -5.21
N LEU A 265 -9.20 -17.16 -5.46
CA LEU A 265 -10.61 -17.46 -5.30
C LEU A 265 -11.43 -17.07 -6.51
N GLY A 266 -12.26 -18.01 -6.95
CA GLY A 266 -13.21 -17.86 -8.04
C GLY A 266 -14.64 -18.15 -7.61
N ARG A 267 -15.63 -17.60 -8.30
CA ARG A 267 -17.05 -17.82 -8.02
C ARG A 267 -17.53 -19.20 -8.45
N SER A 268 -17.06 -19.68 -9.60
CA SER A 268 -17.50 -20.91 -10.26
C SER A 268 -16.45 -22.02 -10.19
N VAL A 269 -16.94 -23.27 -10.08
CA VAL A 269 -16.13 -24.51 -10.00
C VAL A 269 -16.66 -25.63 -10.90
N THR A 270 -17.79 -25.44 -11.57
CA THR A 270 -18.55 -26.55 -12.20
C THR A 270 -18.40 -26.63 -13.72
N ALA A 271 -17.59 -25.76 -14.33
CA ALA A 271 -17.41 -25.65 -15.77
C ALA A 271 -15.92 -25.74 -16.15
N GLU A 272 -15.64 -26.16 -17.39
CA GLU A 272 -14.28 -26.21 -17.94
C GLU A 272 -13.62 -24.82 -17.97
N ASN A 273 -14.40 -23.77 -18.24
CA ASN A 273 -14.00 -22.37 -18.15
C ASN A 273 -14.48 -21.74 -16.83
N SER A 274 -14.45 -22.51 -15.74
CA SER A 274 -14.75 -21.97 -14.42
C SER A 274 -13.64 -21.05 -13.94
N ASP A 275 -13.97 -20.17 -13.00
CA ASP A 275 -13.01 -19.21 -12.45
C ASP A 275 -11.82 -19.93 -11.80
N VAL A 276 -12.08 -21.04 -11.09
CA VAL A 276 -11.00 -21.85 -10.52
C VAL A 276 -10.11 -22.46 -11.60
N ALA A 277 -10.67 -22.89 -12.74
CA ALA A 277 -9.88 -23.41 -13.85
C ALA A 277 -9.05 -22.32 -14.54
N GLU A 278 -9.57 -21.09 -14.67
CA GLU A 278 -8.83 -19.94 -15.24
C GLU A 278 -7.67 -19.51 -14.31
N LEU A 279 -7.89 -19.46 -12.99
CA LEU A 279 -6.81 -19.21 -12.02
C LEU A 279 -5.71 -20.28 -12.09
N LEU A 280 -6.11 -21.57 -12.16
CA LEU A 280 -5.14 -22.67 -12.33
C LEU A 280 -4.43 -22.60 -13.68
N GLY A 281 -5.12 -22.17 -14.74
CA GLY A 281 -4.53 -21.94 -16.05
C GLY A 281 -3.45 -20.87 -16.03
N PHE A 282 -3.70 -19.74 -15.35
CA PHE A 282 -2.69 -18.71 -15.12
C PHE A 282 -1.48 -19.26 -14.35
N LEU A 283 -1.72 -19.99 -13.24
CA LEU A 283 -0.64 -20.58 -12.45
C LEU A 283 0.17 -21.62 -13.24
N ASP A 284 -0.47 -22.48 -14.05
CA ASP A 284 0.22 -23.42 -14.94
C ASP A 284 1.10 -22.68 -15.96
N HIS A 285 0.56 -21.60 -16.55
CA HIS A 285 1.31 -20.82 -17.52
C HIS A 285 2.53 -20.14 -16.89
N ALA A 286 2.35 -19.53 -15.73
CA ALA A 286 3.43 -18.94 -14.94
C ALA A 286 4.49 -19.98 -14.52
N ALA A 287 4.06 -21.18 -14.14
CA ALA A 287 4.97 -22.26 -13.73
C ALA A 287 5.80 -22.82 -14.90
N ARG A 288 5.24 -22.88 -16.12
CA ARG A 288 5.89 -23.56 -17.26
C ARG A 288 6.59 -22.64 -18.26
N ASP A 289 6.17 -21.38 -18.39
CA ASP A 289 6.64 -20.47 -19.45
C ASP A 289 7.42 -19.30 -18.85
N THR A 290 8.73 -19.51 -18.69
CA THR A 290 9.64 -18.53 -18.09
C THR A 290 9.73 -17.25 -18.95
N VAL A 291 9.63 -17.36 -20.27
CA VAL A 291 9.72 -16.19 -21.18
C VAL A 291 8.47 -15.34 -21.06
N TRP A 292 7.29 -15.97 -21.05
CA TRP A 292 6.04 -15.25 -20.84
C TRP A 292 6.00 -14.60 -19.45
N LEU A 293 6.39 -15.33 -18.40
CA LEU A 293 6.39 -14.80 -17.04
C LEU A 293 7.33 -13.59 -16.89
N ALA A 294 8.53 -13.67 -17.49
CA ALA A 294 9.47 -12.56 -17.52
C ALA A 294 8.85 -11.31 -18.14
N LYS A 295 8.18 -11.45 -19.30
CA LYS A 295 7.47 -10.34 -19.95
C LYS A 295 6.35 -9.77 -19.10
N GLN A 296 5.62 -10.62 -18.37
CA GLN A 296 4.59 -10.13 -17.43
C GLN A 296 5.22 -9.32 -16.31
N PHE A 297 6.29 -9.81 -15.67
CA PHE A 297 6.99 -9.07 -14.62
C PHE A 297 7.61 -7.75 -15.12
N ASP A 298 8.15 -7.72 -16.33
CA ASP A 298 8.66 -6.50 -16.95
C ASP A 298 7.54 -5.49 -17.20
N ARG A 299 6.41 -5.97 -17.72
CA ARG A 299 5.23 -5.14 -17.95
C ARG A 299 4.67 -4.58 -16.64
N VAL A 300 4.53 -5.41 -15.61
CA VAL A 300 4.12 -4.96 -14.26
C VAL A 300 5.06 -3.87 -13.77
N ARG A 301 6.38 -4.05 -13.86
CA ARG A 301 7.37 -3.07 -13.37
C ARG A 301 7.39 -1.77 -14.18
N ARG A 302 7.09 -1.82 -15.49
CA ARG A 302 6.95 -0.63 -16.34
C ARG A 302 5.64 0.12 -16.05
N ASP A 303 4.54 -0.61 -15.94
CA ASP A 303 3.19 -0.06 -15.85
C ASP A 303 2.74 0.20 -14.40
N VAL A 304 3.63 0.10 -13.40
CA VAL A 304 3.30 0.35 -11.98
C VAL A 304 2.61 1.69 -11.78
N ALA A 305 3.03 2.71 -12.51
CA ALA A 305 2.44 4.05 -12.49
C ALA A 305 0.95 4.04 -12.86
N ALA A 306 0.61 3.35 -13.95
CA ALA A 306 -0.76 3.20 -14.40
C ALA A 306 -1.54 2.34 -13.40
N MET A 307 -0.93 1.28 -12.86
CA MET A 307 -1.54 0.46 -11.82
C MET A 307 -1.80 1.22 -10.51
N GLN A 308 -0.97 2.21 -10.15
CA GLN A 308 -1.16 3.04 -8.95
C GLN A 308 -2.50 3.80 -9.00
N SER A 309 -2.95 4.19 -10.19
CA SER A 309 -4.26 4.86 -10.35
C SER A 309 -5.42 3.95 -9.91
N ALA A 310 -5.28 2.64 -10.12
CA ALA A 310 -6.23 1.60 -9.74
C ALA A 310 -5.93 0.95 -8.37
N LEU A 311 -4.89 1.44 -7.67
CA LEU A 311 -4.43 0.93 -6.39
C LEU A 311 -4.97 1.79 -5.24
N GLU A 312 -5.50 1.13 -4.23
CA GLU A 312 -5.84 1.73 -2.94
C GLU A 312 -4.80 1.28 -1.90
N GLY A 313 -4.18 2.27 -1.24
CA GLY A 313 -3.04 2.10 -0.35
C GLY A 313 -1.72 2.54 -0.99
N ASP A 314 -0.60 2.24 -0.32
CA ASP A 314 0.73 2.60 -0.80
C ASP A 314 1.05 1.95 -2.15
N PRO A 315 1.83 2.63 -3.03
CA PRO A 315 2.28 2.08 -4.30
C PRO A 315 2.86 0.67 -4.19
N LEU A 316 2.66 -0.14 -5.24
CA LEU A 316 3.43 -1.36 -5.42
C LEU A 316 4.90 -0.99 -5.54
N ASP A 317 5.64 -1.24 -4.47
CA ASP A 317 7.09 -1.14 -4.45
C ASP A 317 7.66 -2.54 -4.70
N PHE A 318 8.68 -2.63 -5.55
CA PHE A 318 9.39 -3.87 -5.82
C PHE A 318 10.81 -3.87 -5.26
N GLY A 319 11.25 -2.77 -4.62
CA GLY A 319 12.56 -2.64 -3.97
C GLY A 319 13.69 -3.08 -4.89
N ALA A 320 14.59 -3.92 -4.37
CA ALA A 320 15.71 -4.47 -5.13
C ALA A 320 15.31 -5.33 -6.36
N LEU A 321 14.04 -5.76 -6.47
CA LEU A 321 13.56 -6.46 -7.67
C LEU A 321 13.35 -5.51 -8.85
N LYS A 322 13.33 -4.20 -8.63
CA LYS A 322 13.13 -3.20 -9.68
C LYS A 322 14.18 -3.30 -10.78
N ASP A 323 15.41 -3.64 -10.42
CA ASP A 323 16.57 -3.57 -11.31
C ASP A 323 17.07 -4.95 -11.75
N THR A 324 16.38 -6.00 -11.32
CA THR A 324 16.68 -7.38 -11.72
C THR A 324 16.15 -7.64 -13.13
N ASP A 325 16.88 -8.42 -13.91
CA ASP A 325 16.42 -8.89 -15.21
C ASP A 325 15.12 -9.71 -15.11
N GLY A 326 14.18 -9.52 -16.04
CA GLY A 326 12.87 -10.17 -16.03
C GLY A 326 12.96 -11.69 -16.09
N HIS A 327 13.91 -12.23 -16.85
CA HIS A 327 14.10 -13.68 -16.99
C HIS A 327 14.71 -14.29 -15.73
N ALA A 328 15.67 -13.62 -15.11
CA ALA A 328 16.22 -14.03 -13.81
C ALA A 328 15.13 -14.02 -12.72
N LEU A 329 14.30 -12.97 -12.68
CA LEU A 329 13.16 -12.88 -11.76
C LEU A 329 12.18 -14.04 -11.96
N ALA A 330 11.79 -14.31 -13.20
CA ALA A 330 10.86 -15.40 -13.52
C ALA A 330 11.42 -16.77 -13.12
N THR A 331 12.70 -17.01 -13.37
CA THR A 331 13.36 -18.28 -13.04
C THR A 331 13.40 -18.50 -11.52
N ASP A 332 13.83 -17.50 -10.75
CA ASP A 332 13.86 -17.62 -9.28
C ASP A 332 12.45 -17.75 -8.71
N ALA A 333 11.48 -16.98 -9.22
CA ALA A 333 10.08 -17.12 -8.82
C ALA A 333 9.55 -18.53 -9.07
N GLN A 334 9.88 -19.17 -10.20
CA GLN A 334 9.45 -20.53 -10.48
C GLN A 334 10.02 -21.55 -9.49
N ILE A 335 11.27 -21.37 -9.08
CA ILE A 335 11.94 -22.23 -8.08
C ILE A 335 11.30 -22.03 -6.70
N GLN A 336 11.18 -20.77 -6.24
CA GLN A 336 10.72 -20.43 -4.90
C GLN A 336 9.22 -20.72 -4.69
N LEU A 337 8.41 -20.54 -5.74
CA LEU A 337 6.95 -20.68 -5.65
C LEU A 337 6.44 -22.07 -6.03
N PHE A 338 6.97 -22.66 -7.10
CA PHE A 338 6.49 -23.93 -7.65
C PHE A 338 7.44 -25.11 -7.39
N GLY A 339 8.66 -24.86 -6.91
CA GLY A 339 9.71 -25.86 -6.75
C GLY A 339 10.57 -26.09 -8.01
N GLY A 340 10.25 -25.41 -9.11
CA GLY A 340 10.94 -25.51 -10.40
C GLY A 340 10.00 -25.26 -11.58
N ALA A 341 10.60 -24.93 -12.73
CA ALA A 341 9.86 -24.62 -13.96
C ALA A 341 9.26 -25.89 -14.59
N GLY A 342 7.94 -25.92 -14.80
CA GLY A 342 7.24 -27.07 -15.36
C GLY A 342 5.72 -26.91 -15.35
N ARG A 343 5.03 -27.85 -15.99
CA ARG A 343 3.55 -27.96 -15.94
C ARG A 343 3.08 -28.21 -14.52
N LEU A 344 1.98 -27.57 -14.12
CA LEU A 344 1.29 -27.88 -12.88
C LEU A 344 0.35 -29.07 -13.10
N ARG A 345 0.64 -30.15 -12.38
CA ARG A 345 -0.15 -31.38 -12.39
C ARG A 345 -1.10 -31.43 -11.21
N LEU A 346 -2.35 -31.74 -11.49
CA LEU A 346 -3.41 -31.90 -10.49
C LEU A 346 -3.50 -33.37 -10.06
N HIS A 347 -3.52 -33.61 -8.74
CA HIS A 347 -3.66 -34.94 -8.15
C HIS A 347 -4.88 -34.98 -7.22
N LEU A 348 -5.84 -35.86 -7.47
CA LEU A 348 -7.00 -36.00 -6.60
C LEU A 348 -6.59 -36.67 -5.27
N LEU A 349 -6.80 -35.98 -4.15
CA LEU A 349 -6.41 -36.46 -2.81
C LEU A 349 -7.63 -36.98 -2.02
N SER A 350 -8.76 -36.28 -2.14
CA SER A 350 -10.03 -36.65 -1.51
C SER A 350 -11.22 -36.14 -2.31
N ASP A 351 -12.44 -36.37 -1.82
CA ASP A 351 -13.68 -35.91 -2.47
C ASP A 351 -13.74 -34.38 -2.62
N ASN A 352 -12.99 -33.64 -1.80
CA ASN A 352 -13.01 -32.18 -1.76
C ASN A 352 -11.63 -31.53 -1.96
N GLU A 353 -10.58 -32.30 -2.21
CA GLU A 353 -9.20 -31.81 -2.18
C GLU A 353 -8.34 -32.35 -3.33
N ILE A 354 -7.59 -31.43 -3.96
CA ILE A 354 -6.69 -31.72 -5.07
C ILE A 354 -5.32 -31.09 -4.75
N GLY A 355 -4.24 -31.84 -4.90
CA GLY A 355 -2.88 -31.35 -4.77
C GLY A 355 -2.35 -30.76 -6.08
N LEU A 356 -1.54 -29.72 -5.98
CA LEU A 356 -0.81 -29.09 -7.09
C LEU A 356 0.68 -29.34 -6.97
N ARG A 357 1.29 -29.85 -8.03
CA ARG A 357 2.72 -30.12 -8.10
C ARG A 357 3.29 -29.70 -9.46
N SER A 358 4.44 -29.04 -9.46
CA SER A 358 5.20 -28.78 -10.68
C SER A 358 5.93 -30.05 -11.14
N THR A 359 5.87 -30.33 -12.43
CA THR A 359 6.68 -31.38 -13.07
C THR A 359 8.18 -31.05 -13.07
N GLY A 360 8.55 -29.79 -12.85
CA GLY A 360 9.95 -29.36 -12.69
C GLY A 360 10.48 -29.39 -11.27
N ALA A 361 9.67 -29.79 -10.28
CA ALA A 361 10.10 -29.87 -8.89
C ALA A 361 11.06 -31.04 -8.67
N ALA A 362 12.26 -30.77 -8.17
CA ALA A 362 13.32 -31.78 -8.01
C ALA A 362 12.99 -32.88 -6.99
N ASP A 363 12.13 -32.58 -6.01
CA ASP A 363 11.74 -33.44 -4.89
C ASP A 363 10.27 -33.85 -4.93
N ASP A 364 9.60 -33.64 -6.07
CA ASP A 364 8.24 -34.12 -6.27
C ASP A 364 7.23 -33.58 -5.24
N ARG A 365 7.53 -32.43 -4.62
CA ARG A 365 6.71 -31.84 -3.56
C ARG A 365 5.47 -31.11 -4.08
N TYR A 366 4.43 -31.07 -3.26
CA TYR A 366 3.25 -30.24 -3.50
C TYR A 366 3.56 -28.76 -3.23
N CYS A 367 3.22 -27.89 -4.18
CA CYS A 367 3.36 -26.43 -4.06
C CYS A 367 2.04 -25.73 -3.73
N GLY A 368 0.90 -26.45 -3.81
CA GLY A 368 -0.39 -25.87 -3.49
C GLY A 368 -1.50 -26.91 -3.36
N VAL A 369 -2.68 -26.42 -2.96
CA VAL A 369 -3.88 -27.22 -2.75
C VAL A 369 -5.10 -26.51 -3.32
N VAL A 370 -5.99 -27.26 -3.98
CA VAL A 370 -7.29 -26.80 -4.47
C VAL A 370 -8.37 -27.46 -3.63
N ARG A 371 -9.32 -26.66 -3.13
CA ARG A 371 -10.48 -27.18 -2.39
C ARG A 371 -11.79 -26.77 -3.07
N VAL A 372 -12.58 -27.76 -3.44
CA VAL A 372 -13.88 -27.58 -4.11
C VAL A 372 -14.86 -28.64 -3.60
N GLY A 373 -16.16 -28.41 -3.72
CA GLY A 373 -17.17 -29.33 -3.16
C GLY A 373 -17.34 -30.66 -3.89
N GLU A 374 -16.88 -30.77 -5.14
CA GLU A 374 -16.91 -32.00 -5.94
C GLU A 374 -15.57 -32.17 -6.69
N ALA A 375 -14.47 -32.44 -5.98
CA ALA A 375 -13.12 -32.45 -6.54
C ALA A 375 -12.95 -33.46 -7.68
N LYS A 376 -13.52 -34.65 -7.54
CA LYS A 376 -13.45 -35.69 -8.58
C LYS A 376 -14.07 -35.21 -9.90
N LYS A 377 -15.26 -34.60 -9.83
CA LYS A 377 -15.98 -34.08 -11.00
C LYS A 377 -15.23 -32.92 -11.65
N PHE A 378 -14.65 -32.03 -10.84
CA PHE A 378 -13.80 -30.95 -11.34
C PHE A 378 -12.58 -31.50 -12.10
N VAL A 379 -11.87 -32.46 -11.53
CA VAL A 379 -10.70 -33.11 -12.18
C VAL A 379 -11.10 -33.78 -13.49
N GLU A 380 -12.24 -34.48 -13.54
CA GLU A 380 -12.75 -35.09 -14.78
C GLU A 380 -13.09 -34.05 -15.87
N GLN A 381 -13.65 -32.90 -15.49
CA GLN A 381 -13.95 -31.81 -16.43
C GLN A 381 -12.67 -31.16 -16.96
N VAL A 382 -11.72 -30.88 -16.09
CA VAL A 382 -10.41 -30.32 -16.46
C VAL A 382 -9.64 -31.28 -17.37
N ARG A 383 -9.68 -32.59 -17.07
CA ARG A 383 -9.07 -33.63 -17.92
C ARG A 383 -9.69 -33.66 -19.33
N LYS A 384 -11.01 -33.44 -19.46
CA LYS A 384 -11.69 -33.36 -20.77
C LYS A 384 -11.30 -32.13 -21.57
N GLY A 385 -11.09 -30.99 -20.90
CA GLY A 385 -10.68 -29.74 -21.56
C GLY A 385 -9.23 -29.73 -22.06
N GLY A 386 -8.37 -30.60 -21.53
CA GLY A 386 -6.99 -30.79 -22.01
C GLY A 386 -6.01 -29.63 -21.75
N LYS A 387 -6.45 -28.53 -21.15
CA LYS A 387 -5.62 -27.34 -20.88
C LYS A 387 -4.62 -27.56 -19.74
N LEU A 388 -5.06 -28.20 -18.66
CA LEU A 388 -4.26 -28.49 -17.46
C LEU A 388 -3.87 -29.96 -17.40
N ASP A 389 -2.72 -30.26 -16.80
CA ASP A 389 -2.24 -31.62 -16.63
C ASP A 389 -2.87 -32.29 -15.40
N VAL A 390 -3.30 -33.54 -15.54
CA VAL A 390 -3.96 -34.30 -14.47
C VAL A 390 -3.23 -35.62 -14.28
N GLY A 391 -2.65 -35.81 -13.10
CA GLY A 391 -1.93 -37.01 -12.71
C GLY A 391 -2.83 -38.13 -12.19
N GLU A 392 -2.18 -39.16 -11.67
CA GLU A 392 -2.83 -40.23 -10.91
C GLU A 392 -3.33 -39.71 -9.54
N ASP A 393 -4.37 -40.35 -9.03
CA ASP A 393 -4.91 -40.06 -7.69
C ASP A 393 -3.83 -40.35 -6.62
N ASP A 394 -3.66 -39.45 -5.67
CA ASP A 394 -2.70 -39.60 -4.56
C ASP A 394 -3.42 -39.54 -3.22
N LYS A 395 -4.10 -40.63 -2.88
CA LYS A 395 -4.81 -40.74 -1.59
C LYS A 395 -3.85 -40.97 -0.41
N LEU A 396 -2.58 -41.31 -0.67
CA LEU A 396 -1.58 -41.61 0.36
C LEU A 396 -1.03 -40.33 1.00
N ALA A 397 -0.99 -39.22 0.25
CA ALA A 397 -0.57 -37.91 0.78
C ALA A 397 -1.44 -37.41 1.95
N GLY A 398 -2.70 -37.84 2.05
CA GLY A 398 -3.67 -37.33 3.02
C GLY A 398 -4.04 -35.85 2.75
N SER A 399 -4.62 -35.17 3.75
CA SER A 399 -5.04 -33.77 3.57
C SER A 399 -3.85 -32.80 3.66
N LEU A 400 -3.56 -32.10 2.56
CA LEU A 400 -2.60 -30.99 2.49
C LEU A 400 -3.15 -29.76 3.21
N PHE A 401 -4.45 -29.50 3.05
CA PHE A 401 -5.20 -28.45 3.72
C PHE A 401 -5.01 -28.52 5.24
N ALA A 402 -5.15 -29.71 5.84
CA ALA A 402 -5.00 -29.88 7.29
C ALA A 402 -3.59 -29.55 7.79
N ARG A 403 -2.58 -29.60 6.91
CA ARG A 403 -1.17 -29.31 7.24
C ARG A 403 -0.70 -27.97 6.68
N ILE A 404 -1.58 -27.15 6.12
CA ILE A 404 -1.18 -25.93 5.43
C ILE A 404 -0.50 -24.92 6.37
N GLU A 405 -0.86 -24.85 7.65
CA GLU A 405 -0.16 -23.96 8.58
C GLU A 405 1.27 -24.39 8.89
N ALA A 406 1.59 -25.70 8.76
CA ALA A 406 2.86 -26.28 9.15
C ALA A 406 3.80 -26.57 7.96
N ASN A 407 3.31 -26.43 6.72
CA ASN A 407 4.07 -26.76 5.52
C ASN A 407 4.29 -25.54 4.63
N ASP A 408 5.48 -24.95 4.76
CA ASP A 408 5.91 -23.76 4.02
C ASP A 408 6.00 -23.97 2.50
N ASN A 409 6.10 -25.21 2.02
CA ASN A 409 6.11 -25.51 0.58
C ASN A 409 4.75 -25.29 -0.06
N LEU A 410 3.66 -25.33 0.71
CA LEU A 410 2.32 -25.02 0.21
C LEU A 410 2.20 -23.49 0.11
N ARG A 411 2.42 -22.96 -1.09
CA ARG A 411 2.39 -21.54 -1.43
C ARG A 411 1.04 -21.07 -1.97
N PHE A 412 0.25 -21.98 -2.55
CA PHE A 412 -1.01 -21.65 -3.18
C PHE A 412 -2.19 -22.40 -2.56
N LEU A 413 -3.26 -21.66 -2.27
CA LEU A 413 -4.56 -22.18 -1.91
C LEU A 413 -5.58 -21.70 -2.93
N VAL A 414 -6.22 -22.60 -3.67
CA VAL A 414 -7.17 -22.24 -4.74
C VAL A 414 -8.57 -22.79 -4.45
N GLY A 415 -9.60 -22.00 -4.71
CA GLY A 415 -10.96 -22.54 -4.88
C GLY A 415 -12.05 -21.48 -4.79
N ALA A 416 -13.13 -21.77 -4.07
CA ALA A 416 -14.36 -20.95 -4.10
C ALA A 416 -15.00 -20.78 -2.71
N LYS A 417 -16.35 -20.83 -2.62
CA LYS A 417 -17.15 -20.57 -1.40
C LYS A 417 -16.79 -21.37 -0.14
N MET A 418 -16.01 -22.44 -0.26
CA MET A 418 -15.59 -23.29 0.87
C MET A 418 -14.58 -22.59 1.81
N PHE A 419 -14.05 -21.41 1.45
CA PHE A 419 -13.05 -20.67 2.21
C PHE A 419 -13.60 -19.47 2.99
N VAL A 420 -14.91 -19.25 2.92
CA VAL A 420 -15.57 -18.15 3.62
C VAL A 420 -15.61 -18.42 5.14
N GLU A 421 -15.86 -19.68 5.53
CA GLU A 421 -16.07 -20.10 6.92
C GLU A 421 -15.27 -21.37 7.25
N GLY A 422 -14.89 -21.56 8.53
CA GLY A 422 -14.23 -22.78 9.00
C GLY A 422 -12.73 -22.93 8.67
N TRP A 423 -12.03 -21.84 8.32
CA TRP A 423 -10.57 -21.78 8.13
C TRP A 423 -9.95 -20.58 8.87
N SER A 424 -8.74 -20.74 9.42
CA SER A 424 -7.87 -19.61 9.84
C SER A 424 -6.40 -19.87 9.48
N SER A 425 -5.69 -18.85 8.98
CA SER A 425 -4.25 -18.92 8.70
C SER A 425 -3.53 -17.62 9.04
N TRP A 426 -2.32 -17.72 9.58
CA TRP A 426 -1.43 -16.56 9.79
C TRP A 426 -0.60 -16.23 8.54
N ARG A 427 -0.59 -17.15 7.57
CA ARG A 427 0.30 -17.14 6.40
C ARG A 427 -0.20 -16.29 5.24
N VAL A 428 -1.50 -16.01 5.19
CA VAL A 428 -2.14 -15.31 4.06
C VAL A 428 -1.47 -13.95 3.85
N SER A 429 -0.83 -13.77 2.69
CA SER A 429 -0.06 -12.55 2.37
C SER A 429 -0.46 -11.97 1.01
N ALA A 430 -1.05 -12.79 0.14
CA ALA A 430 -1.65 -12.34 -1.11
C ALA A 430 -3.02 -13.00 -1.33
N MET A 431 -3.93 -12.27 -1.96
CA MET A 431 -5.26 -12.74 -2.34
C MET A 431 -5.57 -12.37 -3.79
N ALA A 432 -6.03 -13.33 -4.59
CA ALA A 432 -6.57 -13.06 -5.93
C ALA A 432 -8.08 -13.35 -5.92
N LEU A 433 -8.89 -12.38 -6.33
CA LEU A 433 -10.35 -12.47 -6.33
C LEU A 433 -10.87 -12.31 -7.76
N MET A 434 -11.47 -13.37 -8.31
CA MET A 434 -11.94 -13.39 -9.69
C MET A 434 -13.46 -13.49 -9.81
N ASN A 435 -14.07 -12.57 -10.57
CA ASN A 435 -15.52 -12.51 -10.84
C ASN A 435 -16.40 -12.51 -9.57
N VAL A 436 -15.91 -11.90 -8.49
CA VAL A 436 -16.63 -11.83 -7.22
C VAL A 436 -17.50 -10.56 -7.18
N GLY A 437 -18.82 -10.74 -7.09
CA GLY A 437 -19.84 -9.68 -7.27
C GLY A 437 -20.84 -9.51 -6.10
N ARG A 438 -21.83 -8.62 -6.29
CA ARG A 438 -22.78 -8.08 -5.27
C ARG A 438 -23.44 -9.07 -4.28
N GLY A 439 -23.54 -10.36 -4.59
CA GLY A 439 -24.18 -11.37 -3.73
C GLY A 439 -23.26 -12.11 -2.74
N ALA A 440 -21.94 -11.88 -2.78
CA ALA A 440 -20.94 -12.55 -1.93
C ALA A 440 -20.26 -11.60 -0.94
N GLY A 441 -20.90 -10.47 -0.62
CA GLY A 441 -20.24 -9.34 0.01
C GLY A 441 -19.72 -9.58 1.43
N SER A 442 -20.59 -10.10 2.29
CA SER A 442 -20.22 -10.50 3.65
C SER A 442 -19.16 -11.60 3.65
N GLU A 443 -19.19 -12.48 2.65
CA GLU A 443 -18.23 -13.58 2.50
C GLU A 443 -16.80 -13.05 2.27
N ILE A 444 -16.64 -12.03 1.41
CA ILE A 444 -15.33 -11.42 1.14
C ILE A 444 -14.81 -10.65 2.36
N VAL A 445 -15.66 -9.88 3.05
CA VAL A 445 -15.28 -9.15 4.27
C VAL A 445 -14.74 -10.13 5.33
N GLN A 446 -15.40 -11.28 5.50
CA GLN A 446 -14.95 -12.33 6.40
C GLN A 446 -13.60 -12.91 5.98
N MET A 447 -13.40 -13.20 4.69
CA MET A 447 -12.13 -13.70 4.20
C MET A 447 -11.00 -12.67 4.34
N PHE A 448 -11.28 -11.40 4.05
CA PHE A 448 -10.31 -10.33 4.22
C PHE A 448 -9.89 -10.21 5.70
N GLY A 449 -10.85 -10.22 6.63
CA GLY A 449 -10.56 -10.25 8.07
C GLY A 449 -9.79 -11.50 8.53
N ARG A 450 -9.84 -12.60 7.77
CA ARG A 450 -8.98 -13.78 8.00
C ARG A 450 -7.58 -13.58 7.40
N GLY A 451 -7.46 -12.88 6.27
CA GLY A 451 -6.21 -12.60 5.59
C GLY A 451 -5.32 -11.59 6.31
N VAL A 452 -5.92 -10.63 7.01
CA VAL A 452 -5.20 -9.58 7.75
C VAL A 452 -4.68 -10.05 9.11
N ARG A 453 -4.78 -11.33 9.46
CA ARG A 453 -4.29 -11.81 10.76
C ARG A 453 -2.75 -11.82 10.79
N LEU A 454 -2.17 -11.33 11.89
CA LEU A 454 -0.74 -11.54 12.21
C LEU A 454 -0.56 -11.86 13.69
N ARG A 455 0.58 -12.48 14.02
CA ARG A 455 0.97 -12.74 15.41
C ARG A 455 1.59 -11.51 16.07
N GLY A 456 2.39 -10.74 15.33
CA GLY A 456 3.11 -9.58 15.85
C GLY A 456 4.25 -9.95 16.81
N LYS A 457 5.16 -9.00 17.03
CA LYS A 457 6.28 -9.16 17.97
C LYS A 457 5.73 -9.44 19.37
N GLY A 458 6.23 -10.50 20.01
CA GLY A 458 5.77 -10.90 21.34
C GLY A 458 4.32 -11.38 21.42
N MET A 459 3.69 -11.80 20.30
CA MET A 459 2.26 -12.16 20.23
C MET A 459 1.32 -10.99 20.53
N SER A 460 1.75 -9.76 20.25
CA SER A 460 0.95 -8.55 20.46
C SER A 460 -0.28 -8.46 19.56
N LEU A 461 -0.31 -9.24 18.46
CA LEU A 461 -1.26 -9.13 17.35
C LEU A 461 -1.18 -7.78 16.60
N LYS A 462 -0.18 -6.96 16.95
CA LYS A 462 0.05 -5.64 16.38
C LYS A 462 1.23 -5.65 15.42
N ARG A 463 1.12 -4.78 14.41
CA ARG A 463 2.22 -4.42 13.50
C ARG A 463 3.34 -3.77 14.29
N ALA A 464 4.56 -3.88 13.76
CA ALA A 464 5.73 -3.28 14.36
C ALA A 464 5.77 -1.74 14.22
N GLY A 465 4.94 -1.17 13.32
CA GLY A 465 4.79 0.26 13.12
C GLY A 465 5.81 0.87 12.14
N ALA A 466 5.77 2.20 11.99
CA ALA A 466 6.54 2.91 10.96
C ALA A 466 8.06 2.84 11.13
N THR A 467 8.57 2.61 12.35
CA THR A 467 10.02 2.52 12.64
C THR A 467 10.60 1.14 12.35
N ALA A 468 9.77 0.15 12.00
CA ALA A 468 10.22 -1.20 11.68
C ALA A 468 10.98 -1.25 10.35
N PRO A 469 11.88 -2.24 10.16
CA PRO A 469 12.55 -2.47 8.88
C PRO A 469 11.55 -2.61 7.74
N GLU A 470 11.91 -2.15 6.53
CA GLU A 470 11.02 -2.21 5.36
C GLU A 470 10.52 -3.63 5.09
N THR A 471 11.39 -4.64 5.24
CA THR A 471 11.04 -6.05 5.09
C THR A 471 9.96 -6.51 6.08
N VAL A 472 10.00 -6.03 7.33
CA VAL A 472 8.96 -6.35 8.33
C VAL A 472 7.63 -5.76 7.87
N ARG A 473 7.61 -4.48 7.50
CA ARG A 473 6.39 -3.81 7.02
C ARG A 473 5.80 -4.50 5.78
N LEU A 474 6.66 -4.94 4.86
CA LEU A 474 6.26 -5.71 3.68
C LEU A 474 5.58 -7.05 4.04
N LEU A 475 6.11 -7.77 5.03
CA LEU A 475 5.56 -9.06 5.48
C LEU A 475 4.33 -8.90 6.38
N GLU A 476 4.17 -7.72 7.00
CA GLU A 476 2.97 -7.28 7.71
C GLU A 476 1.92 -6.66 6.78
N THR A 477 2.05 -6.81 5.46
CA THR A 477 1.09 -6.32 4.45
C THR A 477 0.38 -7.46 3.71
N LEU A 478 -0.94 -7.37 3.58
CA LEU A 478 -1.80 -8.22 2.74
C LEU A 478 -2.04 -7.56 1.38
N ASN A 479 -1.63 -8.22 0.30
CA ASN A 479 -1.90 -7.73 -1.05
C ASN A 479 -3.16 -8.39 -1.62
N VAL A 480 -4.13 -7.60 -2.09
CA VAL A 480 -5.40 -8.09 -2.64
C VAL A 480 -5.54 -7.63 -4.09
N PHE A 481 -5.78 -8.57 -4.99
CA PHE A 481 -5.84 -8.37 -6.43
C PHE A 481 -7.22 -8.75 -6.95
N GLY A 482 -7.98 -7.75 -7.41
CA GLY A 482 -9.30 -7.92 -8.01
C GLY A 482 -9.21 -8.06 -9.52
N VAL A 483 -9.70 -9.18 -10.05
CA VAL A 483 -9.86 -9.43 -11.49
C VAL A 483 -11.35 -9.45 -11.80
N ARG A 484 -11.84 -8.43 -12.52
CA ARG A 484 -13.28 -8.25 -12.82
C ARG A 484 -14.13 -8.31 -11.54
N ALA A 485 -13.69 -7.59 -10.51
CA ALA A 485 -14.24 -7.66 -9.16
C ALA A 485 -14.96 -6.35 -8.79
N ASP A 486 -16.09 -6.06 -9.44
CA ASP A 486 -16.90 -4.84 -9.23
C ASP A 486 -17.31 -4.62 -7.76
N TYR A 487 -17.32 -5.69 -6.94
CA TYR A 487 -17.64 -5.59 -5.52
C TYR A 487 -16.47 -5.07 -4.66
N LEU A 488 -15.21 -5.26 -5.08
CA LEU A 488 -14.04 -4.85 -4.31
C LEU A 488 -14.02 -3.33 -4.10
N GLN A 489 -14.48 -2.57 -5.10
CA GLN A 489 -14.66 -1.13 -5.01
C GLN A 489 -15.69 -0.73 -3.93
N LYS A 490 -16.84 -1.41 -3.86
CA LYS A 490 -17.84 -1.19 -2.80
C LYS A 490 -17.34 -1.59 -1.41
N PHE A 491 -16.58 -2.67 -1.34
CA PHE A 491 -15.92 -3.08 -0.09
C PHE A 491 -14.98 -1.98 0.39
N VAL A 492 -14.19 -1.39 -0.50
CA VAL A 492 -13.30 -0.31 -0.11
C VAL A 492 -14.05 0.96 0.20
N GLU A 493 -15.10 1.32 -0.54
CA GLU A 493 -16.02 2.40 -0.16
C GLU A 493 -16.59 2.20 1.24
N THR A 494 -16.91 0.95 1.61
CA THR A 494 -17.38 0.61 2.96
C THR A 494 -16.27 0.80 3.99
N LEU A 495 -15.05 0.35 3.70
CA LEU A 495 -13.87 0.61 4.53
C LEU A 495 -13.58 2.11 4.67
N ARG A 496 -13.78 2.90 3.62
CA ARG A 496 -13.67 4.38 3.64
C ARG A 496 -14.73 4.98 4.56
N HIS A 497 -15.99 4.53 4.45
CA HIS A 497 -17.07 4.97 5.33
C HIS A 497 -16.86 4.57 6.80
N GLU A 498 -16.18 3.47 7.06
CA GLU A 498 -15.77 3.04 8.39
C GLU A 498 -14.53 3.79 8.91
N GLY A 499 -13.83 4.58 8.07
CA GLY A 499 -12.65 5.37 8.45
C GLY A 499 -11.31 4.63 8.34
N VAL A 500 -11.24 3.55 7.54
CA VAL A 500 -10.05 2.69 7.39
C VAL A 500 -9.25 2.98 6.12
N ALA A 501 -9.94 3.42 5.07
CA ALA A 501 -9.34 3.74 3.79
C ALA A 501 -9.37 5.24 3.56
N ARG A 502 -8.26 5.77 3.03
CA ARG A 502 -8.14 7.20 2.78
C ARG A 502 -9.24 7.69 1.84
N ALA A 503 -9.85 8.82 2.16
CA ALA A 503 -10.74 9.51 1.24
C ALA A 503 -9.90 9.98 0.05
N VAL A 504 -10.24 9.54 -1.16
CA VAL A 504 -9.54 9.92 -2.39
C VAL A 504 -10.37 10.97 -3.13
N HIS A 505 -9.75 12.10 -3.43
CA HIS A 505 -10.32 13.21 -4.18
C HIS A 505 -9.45 13.51 -5.39
N PHE A 506 -10.09 13.83 -6.52
CA PHE A 506 -9.40 14.26 -7.73
C PHE A 506 -9.62 15.75 -7.93
N TRP A 507 -8.54 16.53 -7.87
CA TRP A 507 -8.55 17.95 -8.17
C TRP A 507 -8.26 18.16 -9.66
N PRO A 508 -9.19 18.72 -10.46
CA PRO A 508 -8.97 18.89 -11.90
C PRO A 508 -7.82 19.86 -12.19
N LEU A 509 -6.97 19.48 -13.13
CA LEU A 509 -5.92 20.33 -13.68
C LEU A 509 -6.31 20.82 -15.07
N ARG A 510 -5.84 22.00 -15.45
CA ARG A 510 -5.99 22.53 -16.80
C ARG A 510 -4.76 22.16 -17.62
N GLU A 511 -4.98 21.55 -18.79
CA GLU A 511 -3.92 21.43 -19.79
C GLU A 511 -3.53 22.81 -20.32
N HIS A 512 -2.28 22.94 -20.78
CA HIS A 512 -1.82 24.14 -21.47
C HIS A 512 -2.72 24.48 -22.68
N ALA A 513 -2.84 25.79 -22.96
CA ALA A 513 -3.57 26.30 -24.11
C ALA A 513 -2.60 27.13 -24.98
N PRO A 514 -2.36 26.75 -26.25
CA PRO A 514 -2.97 25.64 -27.01
C PRO A 514 -2.55 24.22 -26.51
N PRO A 515 -3.31 23.16 -26.88
CA PRO A 515 -3.02 21.78 -26.45
C PRO A 515 -1.59 21.34 -26.74
N VAL A 516 -1.01 20.53 -25.85
CA VAL A 516 0.42 20.20 -25.89
C VAL A 516 0.81 19.47 -27.18
N ASP A 517 -0.06 18.60 -27.70
CA ASP A 517 0.17 17.85 -28.94
C ASP A 517 0.35 18.77 -30.17
N VAL A 518 -0.14 20.02 -30.10
CA VAL A 518 -0.02 21.03 -31.18
C VAL A 518 1.24 21.90 -31.03
N LEU A 519 1.89 21.89 -29.86
CA LEU A 519 3.10 22.69 -29.61
C LEU A 519 4.34 22.17 -30.37
N GLY A 520 4.32 20.91 -30.81
CA GLY A 520 5.44 20.28 -31.53
C GLY A 520 6.66 20.01 -30.66
N LEU A 521 6.46 19.80 -29.35
CA LEU A 521 7.56 19.51 -28.43
C LEU A 521 8.08 18.08 -28.65
N LEU A 522 9.39 17.91 -28.62
CA LEU A 522 10.09 16.62 -28.69
C LEU A 522 10.58 16.23 -27.31
N THR A 523 10.49 14.95 -26.99
CA THR A 523 11.03 14.33 -25.77
C THR A 523 11.92 13.14 -26.16
N LEU A 524 12.48 12.44 -25.17
CA LEU A 524 13.33 11.28 -25.39
C LEU A 524 12.55 9.98 -25.21
N THR A 525 12.72 9.04 -26.12
CA THR A 525 12.30 7.63 -25.95
C THR A 525 13.47 6.69 -26.15
N GLY A 526 13.58 5.67 -25.30
CA GLY A 526 14.55 4.58 -25.46
C GLY A 526 13.97 3.43 -26.30
N ASP A 527 14.83 2.55 -26.80
CA ASP A 527 14.41 1.26 -27.32
C ASP A 527 14.22 0.23 -26.19
N ASP A 528 13.51 -0.87 -26.47
CA ASP A 528 13.22 -1.94 -25.51
C ASP A 528 14.35 -2.99 -25.41
N VAL A 529 15.56 -2.67 -25.89
CA VAL A 529 16.67 -3.63 -25.96
C VAL A 529 17.32 -3.81 -24.59
N ALA A 530 17.38 -5.05 -24.11
CA ALA A 530 18.06 -5.39 -22.86
C ALA A 530 19.57 -5.16 -22.97
N PHE A 531 20.20 -4.70 -21.88
CA PHE A 531 21.65 -4.54 -21.80
C PHE A 531 22.35 -5.91 -21.91
N ASP A 532 23.17 -6.10 -22.95
CA ASP A 532 23.90 -7.33 -23.22
C ASP A 532 25.44 -7.14 -23.25
N GLY A 533 25.90 -5.93 -22.93
CA GLY A 533 27.29 -5.51 -22.98
C GLY A 533 28.19 -6.15 -21.93
N VAL A 534 29.49 -6.23 -22.25
CA VAL A 534 30.54 -6.60 -21.29
C VAL A 534 30.93 -5.36 -20.51
N VAL A 535 30.86 -5.44 -19.19
CA VAL A 535 31.25 -4.35 -18.28
C VAL A 535 32.74 -4.43 -18.03
N LEU A 536 33.45 -3.33 -18.34
CA LEU A 536 34.86 -3.16 -18.07
C LEU A 536 35.02 -2.10 -16.98
N PRO A 537 35.31 -2.49 -15.73
CA PRO A 537 35.58 -1.53 -14.66
C PRO A 537 36.81 -0.69 -14.96
N ASP A 538 36.71 0.61 -14.70
CA ASP A 538 37.76 1.60 -14.80
C ASP A 538 38.00 2.19 -13.41
N PRO A 539 39.10 1.85 -12.73
CA PRO A 539 39.40 2.35 -11.39
C PRO A 539 39.45 3.88 -11.28
N THR A 540 39.69 4.59 -12.38
CA THR A 540 39.72 6.06 -12.37
C THR A 540 38.32 6.68 -12.39
N ARG A 541 37.32 5.97 -12.92
CA ARG A 541 35.94 6.45 -13.07
C ARG A 541 34.97 5.78 -12.10
N ASP A 542 35.24 4.54 -11.73
CA ASP A 542 34.30 3.67 -11.02
C ASP A 542 34.65 3.50 -9.53
N ALA A 543 35.83 3.92 -9.08
CA ALA A 543 36.23 3.84 -7.67
C ALA A 543 35.19 4.48 -6.73
N ALA A 544 34.91 3.81 -5.61
CA ALA A 544 33.84 4.18 -4.72
C ALA A 544 34.25 5.29 -3.75
N ARG A 545 33.32 6.19 -3.46
CA ARG A 545 33.40 7.11 -2.32
C ARG A 545 32.27 6.81 -1.35
N LEU A 546 32.58 6.21 -0.20
CA LEU A 546 31.60 5.92 0.84
C LEU A 546 31.63 7.01 1.91
N THR A 547 30.48 7.50 2.34
CA THR A 547 30.37 8.48 3.44
C THR A 547 29.63 7.85 4.60
N LEU A 548 30.27 7.74 5.76
CA LEU A 548 29.64 7.21 6.97
C LEU A 548 28.87 8.33 7.67
N GLU A 549 27.57 8.12 7.90
CA GLU A 549 26.75 9.07 8.66
C GLU A 549 27.13 9.03 10.14
N GLY A 550 27.93 10.01 10.57
CA GLY A 550 28.25 10.25 11.97
C GLY A 550 27.54 11.50 12.49
N GLY A 551 26.34 11.34 13.03
CA GLY A 551 25.62 12.38 13.75
C GLY A 551 24.91 11.82 14.97
N LEU A 552 25.23 12.34 16.16
CA LEU A 552 24.43 12.14 17.37
C LEU A 552 23.25 13.11 17.31
N THR A 553 22.04 12.60 17.09
CA THR A 553 20.80 13.37 17.24
C THR A 553 20.32 13.27 18.68
N LEU A 554 20.34 14.40 19.38
CA LEU A 554 19.73 14.54 20.71
C LEU A 554 18.30 15.08 20.52
N THR A 555 17.31 14.22 20.69
CA THR A 555 15.91 14.64 20.78
C THR A 555 15.63 15.17 22.18
N THR A 556 15.66 16.49 22.36
CA THR A 556 15.02 17.12 23.52
C THR A 556 13.52 17.05 23.27
N GLY A 557 12.80 16.22 24.01
CA GLY A 557 11.45 15.70 23.70
C GLY A 557 10.29 16.67 23.42
N ILE A 558 10.51 17.97 23.15
CA ILE A 558 9.48 18.93 22.71
C ILE A 558 10.09 20.02 21.77
N GLY A 559 10.94 19.66 20.80
CA GLY A 559 11.49 20.63 19.83
C GLY A 559 12.22 20.01 18.63
N VAL A 560 12.46 20.81 17.59
CA VAL A 560 13.18 20.41 16.36
C VAL A 560 14.59 19.90 16.72
N ALA A 561 14.99 18.76 16.17
CA ALA A 561 16.31 18.19 16.40
C ALA A 561 17.42 19.19 16.02
N ALA A 562 18.17 19.69 16.99
CA ALA A 562 19.32 20.53 16.74
C ALA A 562 20.55 19.64 16.51
N ALA A 563 21.14 19.73 15.32
CA ALA A 563 22.42 19.07 15.03
C ALA A 563 23.52 19.69 15.90
N LEU A 564 24.14 18.89 16.76
CA LEU A 564 25.27 19.30 17.63
C LEU A 564 26.56 19.41 16.81
N GLY A 565 26.59 20.34 15.85
CA GLY A 565 27.75 20.62 15.00
C GLY A 565 28.09 19.51 14.00
N VAL A 566 28.68 19.90 12.88
CA VAL A 566 29.26 18.96 11.91
C VAL A 566 30.62 18.55 12.47
N ALA A 567 30.75 17.33 12.99
CA ALA A 567 32.06 16.78 13.36
C ALA A 567 33.00 16.85 12.15
N SER A 568 34.25 17.27 12.36
CA SER A 568 35.24 17.34 11.28
C SER A 568 35.38 15.97 10.61
N ARG A 569 35.09 15.90 9.31
CA ARG A 569 35.22 14.67 8.52
C ARG A 569 36.61 14.57 7.91
N GLN A 570 37.10 13.35 7.78
CA GLN A 570 38.37 13.04 7.14
C GLN A 570 38.16 11.96 6.08
N ASP A 571 38.86 12.12 4.95
CA ASP A 571 38.93 11.11 3.90
C ASP A 571 40.04 10.09 4.24
N TYR A 572 39.68 8.82 4.23
CA TYR A 572 40.59 7.70 4.45
C TYR A 572 40.76 6.91 3.15
N LYS A 573 42.01 6.65 2.79
CA LYS A 573 42.34 5.76 1.67
C LYS A 573 42.14 4.31 2.11
N VAL A 574 41.47 3.54 1.26
CA VAL A 574 41.17 2.11 1.48
C VAL A 574 42.42 1.23 1.29
N ALA A 575 43.44 1.76 0.63
CA ALA A 575 44.70 1.06 0.38
C ALA A 575 45.29 0.46 1.68
N GLY A 576 45.54 -0.84 1.66
CA GLY A 576 46.11 -1.59 2.80
C GLY A 576 45.11 -2.06 3.86
N TRP A 577 43.81 -1.83 3.70
CA TRP A 577 42.78 -2.31 4.65
C TRP A 577 42.41 -3.79 4.47
N LEU A 578 42.61 -4.31 3.27
CA LEU A 578 42.47 -5.72 2.91
C LEU A 578 43.64 -6.12 2.00
N ASP A 579 44.01 -7.40 2.05
CA ASP A 579 44.96 -7.94 1.09
C ASP A 579 44.33 -8.16 -0.30
N ALA A 580 45.19 -8.38 -1.30
CA ALA A 580 44.77 -8.53 -2.69
C ALA A 580 43.86 -9.75 -2.93
N ALA A 581 44.02 -10.83 -2.16
CA ALA A 581 43.21 -12.03 -2.30
C ALA A 581 41.78 -11.77 -1.78
N ALA A 582 41.66 -11.13 -0.62
CA ALA A 582 40.38 -10.81 -0.01
C ALA A 582 39.60 -9.74 -0.77
N LEU A 583 40.28 -8.74 -1.37
CA LEU A 583 39.63 -7.79 -2.29
C LEU A 583 39.08 -8.51 -3.55
N TYR A 584 39.82 -9.49 -4.07
CA TYR A 584 39.36 -10.28 -5.20
C TYR A 584 38.20 -11.21 -4.82
N ASP A 585 38.23 -11.81 -3.64
CA ASP A 585 37.12 -12.62 -3.11
C ASP A 585 35.84 -11.80 -2.93
N ALA A 586 35.95 -10.55 -2.45
CA ALA A 586 34.83 -9.62 -2.37
C ALA A 586 34.23 -9.31 -3.77
N ALA A 587 35.08 -9.10 -4.78
CA ALA A 587 34.64 -8.92 -6.16
C ALA A 587 33.96 -10.18 -6.74
N LEU A 588 34.49 -11.37 -6.44
CA LEU A 588 33.88 -12.65 -6.85
C LEU A 588 32.55 -12.91 -6.14
N GLU A 589 32.42 -12.52 -4.87
CA GLU A 589 31.17 -12.59 -4.14
C GLU A 589 30.12 -11.65 -4.74
N TRP A 590 30.49 -10.42 -5.08
CA TRP A 590 29.62 -9.51 -5.83
C TRP A 590 29.17 -10.12 -7.17
N ARG A 591 30.09 -10.73 -7.92
CA ARG A 591 29.75 -11.41 -9.19
C ARG A 591 28.81 -12.60 -9.01
N ARG A 592 28.97 -13.38 -7.94
CA ARG A 592 28.06 -14.49 -7.60
C ARG A 592 26.65 -14.00 -7.27
N ARG A 593 26.54 -12.84 -6.61
CA ARG A 593 25.26 -12.18 -6.33
C ARG A 593 24.65 -11.54 -7.58
N ASN A 594 25.45 -11.22 -8.58
CA ASN A 594 25.05 -10.56 -9.83
C ASN A 594 25.42 -11.38 -11.10
N PRO A 595 24.89 -12.61 -11.27
CA PRO A 595 25.35 -13.54 -12.32
C PRO A 595 25.08 -13.07 -13.75
N VAL A 596 24.16 -12.13 -13.94
CA VAL A 596 23.78 -11.56 -15.25
C VAL A 596 24.75 -10.46 -15.69
N ALA A 597 25.49 -9.84 -14.75
CA ALA A 597 26.47 -8.82 -15.07
C ALA A 597 27.70 -9.47 -15.74
N ARG A 598 27.87 -9.26 -17.04
CA ARG A 598 29.04 -9.70 -17.83
C ARG A 598 30.27 -8.84 -17.51
N ILE A 599 30.72 -8.86 -16.26
CA ILE A 599 31.82 -8.02 -15.78
C ILE A 599 33.18 -8.72 -15.96
N ALA A 600 34.16 -8.01 -16.48
CA ALA A 600 35.54 -8.46 -16.51
C ALA A 600 36.20 -8.19 -15.15
N LEU A 601 36.75 -9.24 -14.53
CA LEU A 601 37.41 -9.15 -13.23
C LEU A 601 38.78 -9.83 -13.28
N SER A 602 39.77 -9.18 -12.69
CA SER A 602 41.08 -9.75 -12.39
C SER A 602 41.51 -9.35 -10.97
N PRO A 603 42.44 -10.08 -10.33
CA PRO A 603 42.97 -9.69 -9.03
C PRO A 603 43.56 -8.27 -9.01
N SER A 604 44.29 -7.90 -10.07
CA SER A 604 44.88 -6.55 -10.19
C SER A 604 43.82 -5.46 -10.29
N LEU A 605 42.69 -5.73 -10.93
CA LEU A 605 41.59 -4.79 -11.06
C LEU A 605 40.86 -4.59 -9.73
N ALA A 606 40.62 -5.66 -8.97
CA ALA A 606 40.00 -5.58 -7.65
C ALA A 606 40.85 -4.75 -6.68
N VAL A 607 42.19 -4.92 -6.73
CA VAL A 607 43.13 -4.08 -5.98
C VAL A 607 43.03 -2.62 -6.40
N ALA A 608 43.10 -2.34 -7.71
CA ALA A 608 43.04 -0.96 -8.21
C ALA A 608 41.72 -0.25 -7.84
N LEU A 609 40.58 -0.95 -7.89
CA LEU A 609 39.28 -0.41 -7.46
C LEU A 609 39.27 -0.09 -5.96
N GLY A 610 39.82 -0.98 -5.13
CA GLY A 610 39.99 -0.75 -3.70
C GLY A 610 40.89 0.45 -3.42
N GLU A 611 42.08 0.49 -4.01
CA GLU A 611 43.07 1.56 -3.80
C GLU A 611 42.60 2.93 -4.30
N GLY A 612 41.82 2.95 -5.39
CA GLY A 612 41.18 4.17 -5.91
C GLY A 612 40.07 4.70 -5.01
N SER A 613 39.47 3.84 -4.18
CA SER A 613 38.31 4.18 -3.35
C SER A 613 38.69 4.96 -2.08
N VAL A 614 37.73 5.75 -1.60
CA VAL A 614 37.89 6.61 -0.42
C VAL A 614 36.69 6.42 0.51
N VAL A 615 36.94 6.34 1.81
CA VAL A 615 35.88 6.38 2.83
C VAL A 615 35.99 7.68 3.61
N GLN A 616 34.93 8.47 3.61
CA GLN A 616 34.80 9.66 4.43
C GLN A 616 34.08 9.31 5.73
N ALA A 617 34.72 9.56 6.87
CA ALA A 617 34.19 9.24 8.20
C ALA A 617 34.52 10.36 9.20
N GLN A 618 34.05 10.24 10.45
CA GLN A 618 34.48 11.21 11.47
C GLN A 618 36.00 11.13 11.66
N SER A 619 36.65 12.28 11.84
CA SER A 619 38.10 12.32 12.04
C SER A 619 38.47 11.50 13.29
N GLY A 620 39.43 10.58 13.13
CA GLY A 620 39.83 9.60 14.14
C GLY A 620 39.05 8.28 14.15
N GLU A 621 37.84 8.20 13.58
CA GLU A 621 36.95 7.01 13.67
C GLU A 621 37.58 5.75 13.07
N LEU A 622 38.38 5.91 12.01
CA LEU A 622 39.03 4.82 11.30
C LEU A 622 40.56 4.92 11.41
N SER A 623 41.10 5.55 12.45
CA SER A 623 42.56 5.74 12.64
C SER A 623 43.21 4.74 13.59
N GLY A 624 42.44 3.98 14.39
CA GLY A 624 42.95 3.01 15.37
C GLY A 624 43.40 1.67 14.78
N ASP A 625 44.17 0.90 15.56
CA ASP A 625 44.65 -0.45 15.24
C ASP A 625 44.05 -1.55 16.14
N ASP A 626 42.93 -1.25 16.80
CA ASP A 626 42.18 -2.25 17.54
C ASP A 626 41.43 -3.19 16.58
N ALA A 627 41.13 -4.39 17.06
CA ALA A 627 40.50 -5.43 16.26
C ALA A 627 39.16 -5.00 15.64
N ALA A 628 38.39 -4.13 16.31
CA ALA A 628 37.11 -3.65 15.81
C ALA A 628 37.29 -2.66 14.65
N VAL A 629 38.24 -1.73 14.75
CA VAL A 629 38.58 -0.81 13.66
C VAL A 629 39.18 -1.54 12.47
N ILE A 630 40.08 -2.52 12.69
CA ILE A 630 40.63 -3.35 11.61
C ILE A 630 39.51 -4.11 10.88
N HIS A 631 38.61 -4.76 11.62
CA HIS A 631 37.47 -5.47 11.02
C HIS A 631 36.55 -4.52 10.24
N ARG A 632 36.31 -3.32 10.77
CA ARG A 632 35.46 -2.31 10.12
C ARG A 632 36.10 -1.78 8.84
N ARG A 633 37.40 -1.45 8.86
CA ARG A 633 38.20 -1.10 7.66
C ARG A 633 38.12 -2.21 6.61
N ALA A 634 38.27 -3.47 7.02
CA ALA A 634 38.18 -4.61 6.10
C ALA A 634 36.78 -4.74 5.47
N SER A 635 35.72 -4.62 6.27
CA SER A 635 34.34 -4.67 5.77
C SER A 635 34.05 -3.52 4.79
N LEU A 636 34.50 -2.30 5.11
CA LEU A 636 34.36 -1.13 4.25
C LEU A 636 35.16 -1.25 2.95
N ALA A 637 36.34 -1.86 2.99
CA ALA A 637 37.15 -2.10 1.81
C ALA A 637 36.47 -3.08 0.83
N ALA A 638 35.86 -4.15 1.36
CA ALA A 638 35.05 -5.07 0.56
C ALA A 638 33.81 -4.37 -0.03
N GLU A 639 33.15 -3.52 0.76
CA GLU A 639 32.01 -2.71 0.32
C GLU A 639 32.39 -1.70 -0.77
N CYS A 640 33.55 -1.04 -0.65
CA CYS A 640 34.07 -0.15 -1.69
C CYS A 640 34.27 -0.87 -3.02
N VAL A 641 34.85 -2.08 -3.00
CA VAL A 641 35.00 -2.88 -4.24
C VAL A 641 33.63 -3.23 -4.82
N ALA A 642 32.70 -3.72 -4.00
CA ALA A 642 31.34 -4.03 -4.46
C ALA A 642 30.66 -2.80 -5.08
N ARG A 643 30.73 -1.64 -4.41
CA ARG A 643 30.17 -0.37 -4.90
C ARG A 643 30.85 0.08 -6.19
N ALA A 644 32.16 -0.10 -6.32
CA ALA A 644 32.86 0.28 -7.54
C ALA A 644 32.44 -0.59 -8.74
N LEU A 645 32.12 -1.87 -8.51
CA LEU A 645 31.55 -2.75 -9.55
C LEU A 645 30.11 -2.35 -9.91
N ASP A 646 29.30 -1.94 -8.93
CA ASP A 646 27.98 -1.35 -9.19
C ASP A 646 28.10 -0.08 -10.05
N ASN A 647 29.06 0.80 -9.73
CA ASN A 647 29.35 2.01 -10.50
C ASN A 647 29.71 1.69 -11.94
N ALA A 648 30.60 0.72 -12.16
CA ALA A 648 31.00 0.26 -13.49
C ALA A 648 29.80 -0.28 -14.29
N LEU A 649 28.97 -1.12 -13.66
CA LEU A 649 27.76 -1.67 -14.29
C LEU A 649 26.77 -0.55 -14.67
N ASN A 650 26.53 0.38 -13.75
CA ASN A 650 25.63 1.52 -13.96
C ASN A 650 26.16 2.47 -15.04
N ARG A 651 27.48 2.70 -15.10
CA ARG A 651 28.11 3.46 -16.17
C ARG A 651 27.92 2.79 -17.54
N SER A 652 28.23 1.50 -17.67
CA SER A 652 28.06 0.79 -18.95
C SER A 652 26.59 0.74 -19.40
N ARG A 653 25.66 0.55 -18.46
CA ARG A 653 24.21 0.62 -18.76
C ARG A 653 23.82 2.01 -19.23
N ARG A 654 24.26 3.08 -18.55
CA ARG A 654 24.03 4.46 -19.01
C ARG A 654 24.52 4.68 -20.43
N GLU A 655 25.78 4.39 -20.70
CA GLU A 655 26.39 4.56 -22.02
C GLU A 655 25.59 3.77 -23.09
N PHE A 656 25.16 2.55 -22.77
CA PHE A 656 24.33 1.73 -23.66
C PHE A 656 22.96 2.33 -23.97
N TYR A 657 22.20 2.75 -22.95
CA TYR A 657 20.84 3.28 -23.13
C TYR A 657 20.85 4.70 -23.69
N SER A 658 21.77 5.56 -23.23
CA SER A 658 21.90 6.93 -23.72
C SER A 658 22.29 6.98 -25.20
N ALA A 659 23.12 6.05 -25.69
CA ALA A 659 23.44 5.94 -27.11
C ALA A 659 22.25 5.52 -27.99
N ARG A 660 21.14 5.06 -27.39
CA ARG A 660 19.93 4.56 -28.07
C ARG A 660 18.73 5.48 -27.88
N MET A 661 18.90 6.61 -27.18
CA MET A 661 17.83 7.58 -27.02
C MET A 661 17.54 8.26 -28.36
N GLN A 662 16.25 8.33 -28.69
CA GLN A 662 15.76 8.98 -29.89
C GLN A 662 14.79 10.10 -29.52
N ALA A 663 14.79 11.17 -30.32
CA ALA A 663 13.79 12.21 -30.21
C ALA A 663 12.43 11.68 -30.71
N ALA A 664 11.38 11.90 -29.93
CA ALA A 664 10.02 11.55 -30.29
C ALA A 664 9.05 12.67 -29.89
N PRO A 665 7.90 12.83 -30.57
CA PRO A 665 6.89 13.81 -30.17
C PRO A 665 6.40 13.58 -28.74
N LEU A 666 6.35 14.66 -27.94
CA LEU A 666 5.73 14.65 -26.63
C LEU A 666 4.21 14.52 -26.81
N LYS A 667 3.69 13.33 -26.53
CA LYS A 667 2.24 13.09 -26.49
C LYS A 667 1.73 13.20 -25.07
N VAL A 668 0.54 13.79 -24.90
CA VAL A 668 -0.13 13.82 -23.58
C VAL A 668 -0.72 12.46 -23.23
N ALA A 669 -1.27 11.76 -24.22
CA ALA A 669 -1.83 10.42 -24.04
C ALA A 669 -0.72 9.43 -23.62
N ASP A 670 -0.99 8.67 -22.55
CA ASP A 670 -0.11 7.64 -21.99
C ASP A 670 1.25 8.13 -21.48
N ASN A 671 1.45 9.44 -21.33
CA ASN A 671 2.68 9.98 -20.79
C ASN A 671 2.58 10.14 -19.26
N PRO A 672 3.45 9.45 -18.49
CA PRO A 672 3.40 9.43 -17.04
C PRO A 672 3.62 10.81 -16.39
N ASN A 673 4.16 11.79 -17.12
CA ASN A 673 4.34 13.15 -16.62
C ASN A 673 3.04 13.96 -16.55
N PHE A 674 1.97 13.49 -17.17
CA PHE A 674 0.64 14.09 -17.10
C PHE A 674 -0.25 13.24 -16.18
N PRO A 675 -0.54 13.69 -14.95
CA PRO A 675 -1.28 12.89 -13.99
C PRO A 675 -2.75 12.75 -14.42
N ARG A 676 -3.06 11.65 -15.09
CA ARG A 676 -4.40 11.30 -15.55
C ARG A 676 -4.98 10.18 -14.72
N TYR A 677 -6.26 10.33 -14.38
CA TYR A 677 -7.00 9.38 -13.57
C TYR A 677 -8.35 9.10 -14.23
N ASP A 678 -8.79 7.85 -14.17
CA ASP A 678 -10.14 7.45 -14.57
C ASP A 678 -11.10 7.77 -13.41
N VAL A 679 -12.01 8.70 -13.65
CA VAL A 679 -13.04 9.13 -12.71
C VAL A 679 -14.40 8.94 -13.38
N ASP A 680 -15.21 8.04 -12.84
CA ASP A 680 -16.53 7.68 -13.37
C ASP A 680 -16.54 7.23 -14.85
N GLY A 681 -15.45 6.62 -15.33
CA GLY A 681 -15.31 6.15 -16.72
C GLY A 681 -14.78 7.20 -17.69
N GLU A 682 -14.43 8.40 -17.21
CA GLU A 682 -13.80 9.46 -17.98
C GLU A 682 -12.35 9.70 -17.50
N SER A 683 -11.40 9.69 -18.43
CA SER A 683 -10.01 10.02 -18.14
C SER A 683 -9.85 11.53 -18.00
N MET A 684 -9.53 12.01 -16.79
CA MET A 684 -9.30 13.42 -16.51
C MET A 684 -7.86 13.71 -16.06
N LEU A 685 -7.33 14.87 -16.43
CA LEU A 685 -6.08 15.40 -15.88
C LEU A 685 -6.38 15.98 -14.48
N ALA A 686 -5.76 15.42 -13.45
CA ALA A 686 -6.06 15.80 -12.07
C ALA A 686 -4.87 15.57 -11.12
N VAL A 687 -4.98 16.09 -9.90
CA VAL A 687 -4.16 15.67 -8.76
C VAL A 687 -5.00 14.80 -7.84
N ARG A 688 -4.47 13.65 -7.46
CA ARG A 688 -5.10 12.74 -6.50
C ARG A 688 -4.71 13.16 -5.08
N ILE A 689 -5.68 13.44 -4.24
CA ILE A 689 -5.53 13.82 -2.84
C ILE A 689 -6.11 12.69 -1.99
N GLU A 690 -5.33 12.11 -1.07
CA GLU A 690 -5.76 11.05 -0.17
C GLU A 690 -5.76 11.55 1.28
N ALA A 691 -6.79 11.28 2.10
CA ALA A 691 -6.78 11.68 3.51
C ALA A 691 -7.24 10.58 4.49
N GLU A 692 -6.53 10.40 5.62
CA GLU A 692 -6.54 9.27 6.56
C GLU A 692 -7.72 9.29 7.54
N THR A 693 -8.07 10.42 8.16
CA THR A 693 -9.16 10.43 9.14
C THR A 693 -10.08 11.65 9.03
N ARG A 694 -11.34 11.43 9.39
CA ARG A 694 -12.39 12.46 9.53
C ARG A 694 -12.07 13.46 10.66
N GLU A 695 -11.53 12.97 11.76
CA GLU A 695 -11.34 13.75 12.99
C GLU A 695 -10.22 14.77 12.83
N ASP A 696 -9.11 14.40 12.18
CA ASP A 696 -7.99 15.31 11.96
C ASP A 696 -8.34 16.43 10.97
N ILE A 697 -9.07 16.11 9.89
CA ILE A 697 -9.53 17.11 8.90
C ILE A 697 -10.57 18.05 9.51
N VAL A 698 -11.53 17.53 10.29
CA VAL A 698 -12.56 18.35 10.93
C VAL A 698 -11.98 19.21 12.05
N ALA A 699 -11.04 18.68 12.85
CA ALA A 699 -10.36 19.45 13.88
C ALA A 699 -9.53 20.60 13.26
N GLU A 700 -8.81 20.31 12.17
CA GLU A 700 -8.04 21.33 11.45
C GLU A 700 -8.95 22.38 10.80
N LEU A 701 -9.99 21.96 10.08
CA LEU A 701 -10.97 22.89 9.47
C LEU A 701 -11.69 23.75 10.52
N ARG A 702 -12.04 23.17 11.66
CA ARG A 702 -12.63 23.91 12.79
C ARG A 702 -11.67 24.98 13.31
N SER A 703 -10.42 24.59 13.60
CA SER A 703 -9.37 25.51 14.04
C SER A 703 -9.21 26.68 13.05
N ARG A 704 -9.27 26.39 11.74
CA ARG A 704 -9.20 27.41 10.68
C ARG A 704 -10.39 28.34 10.61
N VAL A 705 -11.62 27.83 10.74
CA VAL A 705 -12.83 28.69 10.79
C VAL A 705 -12.76 29.63 11.99
N GLU A 706 -12.29 29.14 13.14
CA GLU A 706 -12.08 29.93 14.35
C GLU A 706 -10.94 30.97 14.18
N GLU A 707 -9.85 30.63 13.49
CA GLU A 707 -8.76 31.57 13.16
C GLU A 707 -9.19 32.66 12.19
N CYS A 708 -9.90 32.31 11.11
CA CYS A 708 -10.43 33.27 10.14
C CYS A 708 -11.46 34.21 10.77
N GLN A 709 -12.24 33.71 11.74
CA GLN A 709 -13.12 34.55 12.56
C GLN A 709 -12.32 35.51 13.46
N ARG A 710 -11.28 35.02 14.14
CA ARG A 710 -10.38 35.86 14.97
C ARG A 710 -9.63 36.91 14.14
N GLY A 711 -9.25 36.57 12.91
CA GLY A 711 -8.56 37.46 11.96
C GLY A 711 -9.46 38.45 11.23
N GLY A 712 -10.78 38.42 11.45
CA GLY A 712 -11.75 39.34 10.83
C GLY A 712 -12.02 39.07 9.35
N ILE A 713 -11.50 37.98 8.80
CA ILE A 713 -11.72 37.54 7.40
C ILE A 713 -13.13 36.96 7.25
N LEU A 714 -13.63 36.29 8.30
CA LEU A 714 -14.92 35.62 8.32
C LEU A 714 -15.85 36.26 9.38
N GLY A 715 -17.05 36.69 8.97
CA GLY A 715 -18.04 37.27 9.88
C GLY A 715 -18.58 36.26 10.89
N ALA A 716 -18.92 36.72 12.11
CA ALA A 716 -19.31 35.86 13.23
C ALA A 716 -20.51 34.93 12.94
N GLU A 717 -21.48 35.39 12.15
CA GLU A 717 -22.65 34.57 11.77
C GLU A 717 -22.29 33.48 10.75
N SER A 718 -21.38 33.77 9.82
CA SER A 718 -20.87 32.82 8.82
C SER A 718 -19.94 31.79 9.47
N ALA A 719 -19.09 32.21 10.40
CA ALA A 719 -18.25 31.33 11.21
C ALA A 719 -19.11 30.40 12.06
N ALA A 720 -20.15 30.91 12.73
CA ALA A 720 -21.07 30.09 13.51
C ALA A 720 -21.83 29.08 12.65
N LYS A 721 -22.26 29.43 11.42
CA LYS A 721 -22.87 28.49 10.48
C LYS A 721 -21.89 27.40 10.02
N LEU A 722 -20.64 27.77 9.71
CA LEU A 722 -19.59 26.82 9.33
C LEU A 722 -19.19 25.89 10.48
N LEU A 723 -19.06 26.41 11.70
CA LEU A 723 -18.80 25.61 12.89
C LEU A 723 -19.99 24.70 13.23
N ALA A 724 -21.23 25.17 13.10
CA ALA A 724 -22.42 24.34 13.27
C ALA A 724 -22.50 23.23 12.20
N LEU A 725 -22.13 23.52 10.96
CA LEU A 725 -21.99 22.53 9.88
C LEU A 725 -20.91 21.47 10.21
N LEU A 726 -19.84 21.86 10.92
CA LEU A 726 -18.77 20.95 11.39
C LEU A 726 -19.13 20.20 12.69
N ASP A 727 -20.08 20.70 13.49
CA ASP A 727 -20.54 20.10 14.76
C ASP A 727 -21.66 19.07 14.60
N GLU A 728 -22.40 19.09 13.49
CA GLU A 728 -23.43 18.09 13.27
C GLU A 728 -22.83 16.73 12.88
N SER A 729 -23.35 15.69 13.52
CA SER A 729 -23.04 14.28 13.29
C SER A 729 -23.44 13.83 11.90
N VAL A 730 -22.71 14.27 10.88
CA VAL A 730 -22.96 13.89 9.50
C VAL A 730 -22.04 12.72 9.13
N GLY A 731 -22.57 11.70 8.47
CA GLY A 731 -21.80 10.53 8.03
C GLY A 731 -20.65 10.92 7.09
N VAL A 732 -19.67 10.03 6.95
CA VAL A 732 -18.44 10.21 6.12
C VAL A 732 -18.73 10.70 4.68
N GLY A 733 -19.93 10.47 4.14
CA GLY A 733 -20.34 10.96 2.82
C GLY A 733 -20.44 12.49 2.68
N ASP A 734 -20.70 13.24 3.75
CA ASP A 734 -21.02 14.68 3.66
C ASP A 734 -19.79 15.60 3.81
N VAL A 735 -18.69 15.07 4.37
CA VAL A 735 -17.38 15.76 4.35
C VAL A 735 -16.82 15.79 2.93
N SER A 736 -17.01 14.75 2.13
CA SER A 736 -16.66 14.77 0.70
C SER A 736 -17.42 15.85 -0.07
N ALA A 737 -18.71 16.05 0.26
CA ALA A 737 -19.54 17.09 -0.36
C ALA A 737 -19.12 18.51 0.06
N ARG A 738 -18.67 18.68 1.31
CA ARG A 738 -18.22 19.98 1.87
C ARG A 738 -16.78 20.32 1.55
N VAL A 739 -15.90 19.32 1.47
CA VAL A 739 -14.59 19.45 0.81
C VAL A 739 -14.85 19.83 -0.64
N GLN A 740 -15.73 19.14 -1.38
CA GLN A 740 -16.12 19.59 -2.72
C GLN A 740 -16.65 21.03 -2.74
N GLU A 741 -17.37 21.49 -1.73
CA GLU A 741 -17.86 22.87 -1.63
C GLU A 741 -16.70 23.87 -1.41
N LEU A 742 -15.71 23.53 -0.57
CA LEU A 742 -14.47 24.30 -0.38
C LEU A 742 -13.57 24.27 -1.62
N LEU A 743 -13.42 23.11 -2.29
CA LEU A 743 -12.67 22.97 -3.54
C LEU A 743 -13.38 23.71 -4.70
N LYS A 744 -14.73 23.74 -4.71
CA LYS A 744 -15.56 24.54 -5.64
C LYS A 744 -15.46 26.04 -5.34
N LEU A 745 -15.28 26.46 -4.10
CA LEU A 745 -15.01 27.88 -3.78
C LEU A 745 -13.63 28.31 -4.29
N ALA A 746 -12.69 27.37 -4.38
CA ALA A 746 -11.35 27.59 -4.90
C ALA A 746 -11.23 27.47 -6.44
N THR A 747 -12.34 27.32 -7.18
CA THR A 747 -12.34 27.37 -8.66
C THR A 747 -12.29 28.79 -9.24
N VAL A 748 -11.92 29.81 -8.45
CA VAL A 748 -11.64 31.14 -8.98
C VAL A 748 -10.29 31.13 -9.71
N GLU A 749 -10.40 31.01 -11.04
CA GLU A 749 -9.55 31.52 -12.12
C GLU A 749 -8.10 31.95 -11.81
N SER A 750 -7.15 31.27 -12.47
CA SER A 750 -5.92 31.86 -13.04
C SER A 750 -5.03 32.71 -12.11
N ALA A 751 -5.01 32.45 -10.80
CA ALA A 751 -4.23 33.22 -9.84
C ALA A 751 -3.46 32.33 -8.86
N ASP A 752 -2.32 32.81 -8.38
CA ASP A 752 -1.62 32.21 -7.24
C ASP A 752 -2.52 32.28 -6.00
N GLU A 753 -2.69 31.17 -5.30
CA GLU A 753 -3.30 31.16 -3.98
C GLU A 753 -2.29 30.56 -3.00
N GLY A 754 -1.65 31.43 -2.22
CA GLY A 754 -0.64 31.02 -1.24
C GLY A 754 -1.21 30.61 0.11
N SER A 755 -2.53 30.59 0.28
CA SER A 755 -3.16 30.23 1.54
C SER A 755 -3.41 28.72 1.64
N THR A 756 -3.33 28.21 2.87
CA THR A 756 -3.85 26.88 3.22
C THR A 756 -5.36 26.78 2.92
N PRO A 757 -5.91 25.61 2.56
CA PRO A 757 -5.32 24.28 2.71
C PRO A 757 -4.45 23.78 1.54
N LEU A 758 -4.54 24.40 0.37
CA LEU A 758 -3.91 23.90 -0.87
C LEU A 758 -3.15 25.04 -1.58
N PRO A 759 -1.97 25.44 -1.06
CA PRO A 759 -1.20 26.50 -1.68
C PRO A 759 -0.75 26.09 -3.09
N ARG A 760 -0.95 27.01 -4.03
CA ARG A 760 -0.83 26.74 -5.47
C ARG A 760 -0.19 27.89 -6.22
N MET A 761 0.61 27.51 -7.20
CA MET A 761 1.32 28.39 -8.10
C MET A 761 0.77 28.25 -9.52
N TYR A 762 0.57 29.38 -10.18
CA TYR A 762 0.21 29.42 -11.59
C TYR A 762 1.40 29.86 -12.45
N PHE A 763 1.74 29.07 -13.47
CA PHE A 763 2.69 29.45 -14.50
C PHE A 763 2.12 29.06 -15.86
N ASP A 764 1.81 30.05 -16.69
CA ASP A 764 1.20 29.86 -18.01
C ASP A 764 2.07 29.08 -18.98
N ARG A 765 3.40 29.06 -18.76
CA ARG A 765 4.35 28.26 -19.53
C ARG A 765 4.54 26.84 -19.02
N HIS A 766 3.93 26.47 -17.90
CA HIS A 766 3.89 25.07 -17.50
C HIS A 766 2.84 24.31 -18.34
N LEU A 767 3.13 23.06 -18.72
CA LEU A 767 2.27 22.28 -19.63
C LEU A 767 0.92 21.85 -19.01
N TYR A 768 0.75 22.05 -17.70
CA TYR A 768 -0.53 21.98 -17.00
C TYR A 768 -0.53 22.92 -15.79
N ALA A 769 -1.68 23.36 -15.31
CA ALA A 769 -1.78 24.25 -14.15
C ALA A 769 -3.02 23.96 -13.30
N PRO A 770 -3.01 24.31 -11.99
CA PRO A 770 -1.88 24.88 -11.24
C PRO A 770 -0.86 23.83 -10.77
N LEU A 771 0.27 24.28 -10.22
CA LEU A 771 1.23 23.47 -9.47
C LEU A 771 0.99 23.66 -7.98
N PHE A 772 0.95 22.58 -7.20
CA PHE A 772 0.80 22.65 -5.74
C PHE A 772 2.16 22.78 -5.06
N VAL A 773 2.23 23.56 -3.98
CA VAL A 773 3.45 23.79 -3.20
C VAL A 773 3.25 23.22 -1.79
N ASP A 774 4.31 22.77 -1.14
CA ASP A 774 4.24 22.19 0.21
C ASP A 774 4.06 23.27 1.29
N GLN A 775 4.57 24.48 1.06
CA GLN A 775 4.48 25.62 1.97
C GLN A 775 3.79 26.86 1.35
N PRO A 776 3.05 27.64 2.14
CA PRO A 776 2.42 28.88 1.70
C PRO A 776 3.46 29.98 1.35
N PHE A 777 3.20 30.80 0.31
CA PHE A 777 4.11 31.86 -0.16
C PHE A 777 4.35 33.01 0.84
N VAL A 778 3.51 33.14 1.87
CA VAL A 778 3.59 34.19 2.90
C VAL A 778 4.07 33.56 4.20
N GLU A 779 5.38 33.44 4.36
CA GLU A 779 5.98 32.97 5.61
C GLU A 779 6.12 34.09 6.63
N ARG A 780 5.59 33.85 7.83
CA ARG A 780 6.22 34.08 9.13
C ARG A 780 5.19 33.66 10.17
N ASN A 781 5.56 32.77 11.08
CA ASN A 781 4.80 32.33 12.28
C ASN A 781 4.24 30.90 12.25
N GLY A 782 5.00 29.93 11.71
CA GLY A 782 4.88 28.51 12.14
C GLY A 782 3.54 27.85 11.87
N GLN A 783 3.03 27.92 10.64
CA GLN A 783 1.81 27.22 10.24
C GLN A 783 2.12 25.85 9.61
N LEU A 784 1.29 24.86 9.93
CA LEU A 784 1.35 23.50 9.39
C LEU A 784 1.16 23.47 7.87
N ALA A 785 2.08 22.77 7.20
CA ALA A 785 1.91 22.29 5.83
C ALA A 785 0.99 21.06 5.83
N LEU A 786 -0.08 21.08 5.04
CA LEU A 786 -1.00 19.93 4.89
C LEU A 786 -0.40 18.71 4.20
N PHE A 787 0.77 18.89 3.56
CA PHE A 787 1.41 17.86 2.74
C PHE A 787 2.91 17.72 3.00
N GLY A 788 3.44 18.50 3.95
CA GLY A 788 4.88 18.74 4.10
C GLY A 788 5.56 18.02 5.27
N ASN A 789 4.83 17.36 6.17
CA ASN A 789 5.42 16.53 7.21
C ASN A 789 4.57 15.27 7.41
N ALA A 790 5.20 14.14 7.73
CA ALA A 790 4.59 12.82 7.90
C ALA A 790 3.47 12.73 8.96
N GLU A 791 3.10 13.84 9.60
CA GLU A 791 2.04 13.96 10.60
C GLU A 791 0.72 14.53 10.04
N SER A 792 0.69 15.08 8.82
CA SER A 792 -0.57 15.43 8.19
C SER A 792 -1.22 14.16 7.63
N GLY A 793 -2.41 13.82 8.11
CA GLY A 793 -3.20 12.70 7.60
C GLY A 793 -3.60 12.82 6.12
N ALA A 794 -3.03 13.73 5.30
CA ALA A 794 -3.32 13.90 3.88
C ALA A 794 -2.07 13.72 2.99
N ARG A 795 -2.23 13.15 1.80
CA ARG A 795 -1.20 12.91 0.78
C ARG A 795 -1.65 13.40 -0.60
N MET A 796 -0.72 13.79 -1.46
CA MET A 796 -0.98 14.22 -2.83
C MET A 796 -0.15 13.42 -3.84
N SER A 797 -0.74 13.15 -5.00
CA SER A 797 -0.10 12.52 -6.16
C SER A 797 -0.49 13.27 -7.44
N PRO A 798 0.45 13.96 -8.11
CA PRO A 798 1.87 14.15 -7.74
C PRO A 798 2.04 14.85 -6.38
N SER A 799 3.19 14.64 -5.71
CA SER A 799 3.51 15.31 -4.45
C SER A 799 3.51 16.83 -4.61
N ALA A 800 3.34 17.62 -3.56
CA ALA A 800 3.53 19.06 -3.68
C ALA A 800 4.99 19.40 -4.03
N LEU A 801 5.24 20.57 -4.63
CA LEU A 801 6.60 21.09 -4.86
C LEU A 801 7.22 21.45 -3.51
N VAL A 802 8.44 20.98 -3.26
CA VAL A 802 9.20 21.43 -2.09
C VAL A 802 9.73 22.85 -2.30
N GLU A 803 10.14 23.52 -1.22
CA GLU A 803 10.64 24.91 -1.26
C GLU A 803 11.62 25.20 -2.42
N SER A 804 12.64 24.35 -2.63
CA SER A 804 13.63 24.55 -3.71
C SER A 804 13.04 24.40 -5.11
N GLU A 805 12.10 23.47 -5.29
CA GLU A 805 11.37 23.28 -6.54
C GLU A 805 10.44 24.47 -6.82
N ALA A 806 9.66 24.89 -5.81
CA ALA A 806 8.76 26.03 -5.92
C ALA A 806 9.52 27.33 -6.21
N ARG A 807 10.66 27.53 -5.55
CA ARG A 807 11.55 28.67 -5.78
C ARG A 807 12.07 28.68 -7.22
N PHE A 808 12.47 27.52 -7.76
CA PHE A 808 12.91 27.43 -9.16
C PHE A 808 11.80 27.85 -10.14
N VAL A 809 10.57 27.34 -9.96
CA VAL A 809 9.44 27.72 -10.81
C VAL A 809 9.12 29.21 -10.66
N PHE A 810 9.20 29.76 -9.45
CA PHE A 810 9.01 31.18 -9.17
C PHE A 810 10.02 32.06 -9.90
N ASP A 811 11.31 31.78 -9.73
CA ASP A 811 12.39 32.55 -10.35
C ASP A 811 12.32 32.45 -11.88
N LEU A 812 12.00 31.27 -12.44
CA LEU A 812 11.84 31.09 -13.88
C LEU A 812 10.68 31.93 -14.43
N ARG A 813 9.53 31.94 -13.73
CA ARG A 813 8.37 32.74 -14.09
C ARG A 813 8.67 34.23 -14.02
N GLU A 814 9.30 34.68 -12.93
CA GLU A 814 9.69 36.09 -12.74
C GLU A 814 10.65 36.55 -13.83
N PHE A 815 11.71 35.77 -14.09
CA PHE A 815 12.68 36.06 -15.14
C PHE A 815 12.02 36.13 -16.52
N TRP A 816 11.20 35.13 -16.88
CA TRP A 816 10.58 35.11 -18.21
C TRP A 816 9.61 36.27 -18.40
N ASN A 817 8.80 36.60 -17.40
CA ASN A 817 7.88 37.74 -17.48
C ASN A 817 8.61 39.07 -17.60
N ALA A 818 9.78 39.22 -16.96
CA ALA A 818 10.57 40.44 -17.03
C ALA A 818 11.36 40.58 -18.35
N HIS A 819 11.77 39.47 -18.97
CA HIS A 819 12.73 39.47 -20.07
C HIS A 819 12.21 38.95 -21.41
N ALA A 820 11.02 38.34 -21.50
CA ALA A 820 10.54 37.72 -22.74
C ALA A 820 10.49 38.68 -23.94
N GLU A 821 10.31 39.98 -23.70
CA GLU A 821 10.29 41.03 -24.75
C GLU A 821 11.67 41.56 -25.13
N ASP A 822 12.74 41.16 -24.42
CA ASP A 822 14.11 41.56 -24.78
C ASP A 822 14.45 41.06 -26.20
N THR A 823 15.20 41.86 -26.96
CA THR A 823 15.59 41.54 -28.34
C THR A 823 16.28 40.17 -28.47
N LYS A 824 17.01 39.74 -27.44
CA LYS A 824 17.70 38.45 -27.39
C LYS A 824 16.78 37.23 -27.30
N TRP A 825 15.53 37.41 -26.85
CA TRP A 825 14.52 36.36 -26.66
C TRP A 825 13.41 36.42 -27.70
N GLN A 826 13.45 37.38 -28.61
CA GLN A 826 12.42 37.53 -29.66
C GLN A 826 12.23 36.23 -30.46
N GLY A 827 10.97 35.76 -30.52
CA GLY A 827 10.59 34.53 -31.20
C GLY A 827 10.94 33.24 -30.46
N HIS A 828 11.46 33.33 -29.24
CA HIS A 828 11.66 32.17 -28.36
C HIS A 828 10.46 31.98 -27.44
N GLU A 829 10.16 30.72 -27.13
CA GLU A 829 9.15 30.30 -26.18
C GLU A 829 9.78 29.32 -25.20
N ILE A 830 9.33 29.33 -23.94
CA ILE A 830 9.68 28.28 -22.98
C ILE A 830 8.46 27.46 -22.62
N TYR A 831 8.70 26.19 -22.31
CA TYR A 831 7.70 25.29 -21.78
C TYR A 831 8.31 24.49 -20.64
N LEU A 832 7.60 24.37 -19.52
CA LEU A 832 8.04 23.63 -18.34
C LEU A 832 7.11 22.44 -18.09
N LEU A 833 7.67 21.28 -17.79
CA LEU A 833 6.92 20.12 -17.31
C LEU A 833 7.63 19.54 -16.10
N ARG A 834 6.88 19.34 -15.02
CA ARG A 834 7.35 18.52 -13.91
C ARG A 834 7.49 17.07 -14.34
N ASN A 835 8.66 16.50 -14.11
CA ASN A 835 8.94 15.11 -14.40
C ASN A 835 8.55 14.26 -13.19
N GLN A 836 7.75 13.23 -13.41
CA GLN A 836 7.28 12.39 -12.32
C GLN A 836 8.37 11.41 -11.88
N ALA A 837 8.70 11.42 -10.59
CA ALA A 837 9.67 10.48 -10.06
C ALA A 837 9.21 9.03 -10.32
N ARG A 838 10.15 8.14 -10.67
CA ARG A 838 9.94 6.70 -10.92
C ARG A 838 9.20 6.35 -12.22
N THR A 839 8.41 7.27 -12.76
CA THR A 839 7.50 6.98 -13.88
C THR A 839 7.79 7.85 -15.10
N GLY A 840 8.23 9.09 -14.88
CA GLY A 840 8.64 10.04 -15.91
C GLY A 840 9.92 9.67 -16.64
N LEU A 841 10.52 10.66 -17.30
CA LEU A 841 11.75 10.48 -18.05
C LEU A 841 12.92 10.28 -17.09
N GLY A 842 13.33 9.03 -16.93
CA GLY A 842 14.42 8.62 -16.06
C GLY A 842 15.70 8.34 -16.84
N PHE A 843 16.82 8.59 -16.18
CA PHE A 843 18.13 8.11 -16.57
C PHE A 843 18.49 6.91 -15.71
N PHE A 844 19.33 6.02 -16.24
CA PHE A 844 19.66 4.72 -15.66
C PHE A 844 18.44 3.77 -15.57
N THR A 845 18.33 2.81 -16.48
CA THR A 845 17.62 1.58 -16.08
C THR A 845 18.49 0.97 -14.96
N GLY A 846 18.03 0.96 -13.71
CA GLY A 846 18.83 0.45 -12.58
C GLY A 846 19.01 1.37 -11.38
N ALA A 847 19.32 2.66 -11.57
CA ALA A 847 19.62 3.57 -10.45
C ALA A 847 18.49 4.58 -10.16
N GLY A 848 17.52 4.72 -11.07
CA GLY A 848 16.30 5.46 -10.84
C GLY A 848 16.48 6.96 -10.62
N PHE A 849 17.31 7.62 -11.44
CA PHE A 849 17.43 9.07 -11.41
C PHE A 849 16.42 9.73 -12.36
N TYR A 850 15.56 10.59 -11.82
CA TYR A 850 14.55 11.34 -12.56
C TYR A 850 14.73 12.81 -12.18
N PRO A 851 15.27 13.66 -13.07
CA PRO A 851 15.37 15.10 -12.82
C PRO A 851 14.00 15.69 -12.57
N ASP A 852 13.85 16.63 -11.63
CA ASP A 852 12.54 17.14 -11.21
C ASP A 852 11.76 17.87 -12.33
N PHE A 853 12.46 18.55 -13.24
CA PHE A 853 11.86 19.32 -14.32
C PHE A 853 12.47 19.07 -15.69
N LEU A 854 11.60 19.13 -16.70
CA LEU A 854 11.91 19.20 -18.12
C LEU A 854 11.57 20.61 -18.62
N LEU A 855 12.57 21.35 -19.10
CA LEU A 855 12.43 22.71 -19.62
C LEU A 855 12.79 22.74 -21.10
N TRP A 856 11.85 23.13 -21.95
CA TRP A 856 12.09 23.38 -23.36
C TRP A 856 12.32 24.85 -23.61
N LEU A 857 13.31 25.15 -24.46
CA LEU A 857 13.41 26.43 -25.16
C LEU A 857 13.17 26.17 -26.64
N LYS A 858 12.19 26.85 -27.23
CA LYS A 858 11.75 26.64 -28.62
C LYS A 858 11.80 27.94 -29.42
N ARG A 859 12.18 27.87 -30.68
CA ARG A 859 12.13 28.96 -31.67
C ARG A 859 11.69 28.41 -33.03
N GLY A 860 10.43 28.62 -33.39
CA GLY A 860 9.83 27.96 -34.55
C GLY A 860 9.79 26.44 -34.35
N GLU A 861 10.35 25.67 -35.28
CA GLU A 861 10.46 24.20 -35.19
C GLU A 861 11.69 23.73 -34.38
N ARG A 862 12.60 24.65 -34.05
CA ARG A 862 13.86 24.33 -33.36
C ARG A 862 13.64 24.35 -31.86
N GLN A 863 14.22 23.40 -31.15
CA GLN A 863 14.06 23.29 -29.71
C GLN A 863 15.29 22.67 -29.04
N ALA A 864 15.50 22.99 -27.77
CA ALA A 864 16.46 22.35 -26.89
C ALA A 864 15.72 21.91 -25.61
N LEU A 865 16.10 20.77 -25.05
CA LEU A 865 15.52 20.20 -23.83
C LEU A 865 16.55 20.23 -22.70
N CYS A 866 16.16 20.79 -21.58
CA CYS A 866 16.97 20.88 -20.37
C CYS A 866 16.36 20.11 -19.21
N PHE A 867 17.20 19.34 -18.52
CA PHE A 867 16.88 18.63 -17.30
C PHE A 867 17.34 19.46 -16.10
N VAL A 868 16.44 19.77 -15.18
CA VAL A 868 16.74 20.60 -14.01
C VAL A 868 16.39 19.86 -12.72
N GLU A 869 17.34 19.78 -11.80
CA GLU A 869 17.16 19.20 -10.45
C GLU A 869 17.46 20.26 -9.37
N PRO A 870 16.43 20.91 -8.79
CA PRO A 870 16.57 21.83 -7.65
C PRO A 870 16.83 21.08 -6.32
N LYS A 871 18.10 20.85 -5.98
CA LYS A 871 18.51 19.99 -4.86
C LYS A 871 19.54 20.60 -3.89
N GLY A 872 19.29 20.44 -2.59
CA GLY A 872 20.25 20.78 -1.53
C GLY A 872 21.46 19.83 -1.50
N LEU A 873 22.66 20.40 -1.38
CA LEU A 873 23.95 19.69 -1.35
C LEU A 873 24.56 19.59 0.07
N GLY A 874 23.93 20.20 1.08
CA GLY A 874 24.49 20.35 2.44
C GLY A 874 24.62 19.07 3.29
N ARG A 875 23.89 17.98 2.97
CA ARG A 875 23.93 16.72 3.76
C ARG A 875 24.78 15.63 3.13
N ALA A 876 24.67 15.48 1.81
CA ALA A 876 25.38 14.47 1.04
C ALA A 876 25.66 15.00 -0.37
N TRP A 877 26.87 14.74 -0.88
CA TRP A 877 27.32 15.17 -2.21
C TRP A 877 26.94 14.12 -3.27
N PRO A 878 25.96 14.39 -4.16
CA PRO A 878 25.43 13.40 -5.09
C PRO A 878 26.23 13.34 -6.40
N GLN A 879 27.50 12.94 -6.32
CA GLN A 879 28.46 12.99 -7.45
C GLN A 879 27.91 12.35 -8.73
N GLU A 880 27.32 11.15 -8.64
CA GLU A 880 26.83 10.41 -9.81
C GLU A 880 25.71 11.14 -10.58
N LYS A 881 24.86 11.90 -9.87
CA LYS A 881 23.78 12.69 -10.47
C LYS A 881 24.34 13.93 -11.17
N ILE A 882 25.29 14.61 -10.52
CA ILE A 882 25.97 15.78 -11.05
C ILE A 882 26.70 15.42 -12.35
N ASP A 883 27.52 14.36 -12.31
CA ASP A 883 28.28 13.91 -13.48
C ASP A 883 27.37 13.53 -14.66
N LEU A 884 26.23 12.91 -14.36
CA LEU A 884 25.26 12.56 -15.39
C LEU A 884 24.70 13.82 -16.07
N LEU A 885 24.18 14.78 -15.30
CA LEU A 885 23.60 16.01 -15.84
C LEU A 885 24.63 16.80 -16.65
N ALA A 886 25.89 16.85 -16.20
CA ALA A 886 26.99 17.46 -16.95
C ALA A 886 27.29 16.70 -18.27
N SER A 887 27.19 15.37 -18.28
CA SER A 887 27.49 14.56 -19.46
C SER A 887 26.38 14.50 -20.52
N ILE A 888 25.15 14.95 -20.19
CA ILE A 888 23.98 14.70 -21.04
C ILE A 888 24.07 15.37 -22.42
N ALA A 889 24.77 16.51 -22.50
CA ALA A 889 24.98 17.22 -23.75
C ALA A 889 25.66 16.37 -24.82
N SER A 890 26.57 15.47 -24.41
CA SER A 890 27.28 14.55 -25.32
C SER A 890 26.38 13.44 -25.91
N HIS A 891 25.18 13.27 -25.36
CA HIS A 891 24.20 12.26 -25.78
C HIS A 891 23.00 12.87 -26.51
N SER A 892 23.13 14.10 -27.00
CA SER A 892 22.05 14.80 -27.68
C SER A 892 21.67 14.12 -29.00
N PRO A 893 20.40 13.76 -29.22
CA PRO A 893 19.91 13.45 -30.55
C PRO A 893 20.12 14.64 -31.51
N PRO A 894 20.33 14.41 -32.81
CA PRO A 894 20.55 15.48 -33.79
C PRO A 894 19.46 16.56 -33.80
N ASP A 895 18.20 16.14 -33.59
CA ASP A 895 17.03 17.01 -33.68
C ASP A 895 16.59 17.59 -32.31
N LEU A 896 17.28 17.21 -31.22
CA LEU A 896 16.95 17.64 -29.87
C LEU A 896 18.21 17.79 -28.99
N PRO A 897 18.91 18.93 -29.04
CA PRO A 897 19.99 19.25 -28.12
C PRO A 897 19.55 19.14 -26.65
N LEU A 898 20.38 18.45 -25.85
CA LEU A 898 20.11 18.21 -24.43
C LEU A 898 21.05 19.02 -23.54
N ARG A 899 20.54 19.50 -22.40
CA ARG A 899 21.31 20.14 -21.32
C ARG A 899 20.84 19.66 -19.95
N GLY A 900 21.69 19.74 -18.94
CA GLY A 900 21.37 19.29 -17.60
C GLY A 900 22.03 20.18 -16.55
N PHE A 901 21.28 20.58 -15.53
CA PHE A 901 21.78 21.41 -14.42
C PHE A 901 21.27 20.92 -13.06
N THR A 902 22.16 20.98 -12.08
CA THR A 902 21.78 20.91 -10.66
C THR A 902 21.63 22.33 -10.15
N VAL A 903 20.42 22.71 -9.72
CA VAL A 903 20.19 24.01 -9.07
C VAL A 903 20.22 23.78 -7.57
N THR A 904 21.00 24.52 -6.80
CA THR A 904 21.13 24.25 -5.36
C THR A 904 20.75 25.44 -4.47
N PRO A 905 19.85 25.24 -3.48
CA PRO A 905 19.59 26.25 -2.46
C PRO A 905 20.69 26.29 -1.39
N THR A 906 21.65 25.35 -1.41
CA THR A 906 22.72 25.31 -0.40
C THR A 906 23.68 26.48 -0.60
N PRO A 907 23.93 27.31 0.44
CA PRO A 907 24.86 28.43 0.35
C PRO A 907 26.26 27.98 -0.07
N LEU A 908 26.93 28.80 -0.88
CA LEU A 908 28.30 28.51 -1.36
C LEU A 908 29.25 28.23 -0.19
N ALA A 909 29.16 28.98 0.91
CA ALA A 909 30.00 28.77 2.09
C ALA A 909 29.85 27.35 2.70
N GLU A 910 28.64 26.78 2.70
CA GLU A 910 28.41 25.41 3.18
C GLU A 910 28.94 24.37 2.20
N ILE A 911 28.78 24.61 0.90
CA ILE A 911 29.36 23.75 -0.15
C ILE A 911 30.88 23.71 -0.02
N LEU A 912 31.51 24.87 0.14
CA LEU A 912 32.96 25.01 0.32
C LEU A 912 33.45 24.38 1.63
N ALA A 913 32.64 24.39 2.69
CA ALA A 913 32.97 23.68 3.92
C ALA A 913 32.96 22.15 3.74
N LEU A 914 32.09 21.63 2.88
CA LEU A 914 32.01 20.20 2.56
C LEU A 914 33.03 19.75 1.51
N GLN A 915 33.35 20.62 0.54
CA GLN A 915 34.31 20.39 -0.53
C GLN A 915 35.26 21.60 -0.68
N PRO A 916 36.29 21.71 0.19
CA PRO A 916 37.20 22.87 0.21
C PRO A 916 38.01 23.08 -1.06
N SER A 917 38.05 22.08 -1.95
CA SER A 917 38.76 22.12 -3.23
C SER A 917 37.94 22.71 -4.37
N LEU A 918 36.65 22.99 -4.17
CA LEU A 918 35.78 23.59 -5.19
C LEU A 918 35.77 25.12 -5.06
N ASP A 919 35.46 25.81 -6.14
CA ASP A 919 35.13 27.23 -6.18
C ASP A 919 33.90 27.47 -7.07
N GLU A 920 33.43 28.71 -7.17
CA GLU A 920 32.24 29.05 -7.95
C GLU A 920 32.40 28.69 -9.44
N ALA A 921 33.61 28.86 -10.00
CA ALA A 921 33.92 28.48 -11.37
C ALA A 921 33.88 26.95 -11.58
N SER A 922 34.37 26.19 -10.60
CA SER A 922 34.35 24.72 -10.61
C SER A 922 32.91 24.20 -10.53
N LEU A 923 32.04 24.83 -9.74
CA LEU A 923 30.62 24.48 -9.67
C LEU A 923 29.93 24.73 -11.01
N ALA A 924 30.17 25.89 -11.64
CA ALA A 924 29.63 26.20 -12.96
C ALA A 924 30.11 25.21 -14.03
N ALA A 925 31.39 24.82 -14.01
CA ALA A 925 31.94 23.80 -14.90
C ALA A 925 31.31 22.40 -14.68
N MET A 926 30.81 22.13 -13.48
CA MET A 926 30.04 20.93 -13.14
C MET A 926 28.52 21.08 -13.39
N HIS A 927 28.08 22.18 -14.01
CA HIS A 927 26.67 22.50 -14.23
C HIS A 927 25.86 22.58 -12.92
N ILE A 928 26.51 23.01 -11.83
CA ILE A 928 25.88 23.31 -10.54
C ILE A 928 25.67 24.82 -10.44
N LEU A 929 24.43 25.23 -10.28
CA LEU A 929 24.02 26.64 -10.23
C LEU A 929 23.47 26.97 -8.83
N PRO A 930 24.12 27.87 -8.07
CA PRO A 930 23.60 28.34 -6.79
C PRO A 930 22.35 29.19 -6.96
N GLN A 931 21.30 28.88 -6.20
CA GLN A 931 20.09 29.68 -6.07
C GLN A 931 20.35 30.83 -5.08
N SER A 932 21.31 31.73 -5.41
CA SER A 932 21.77 32.79 -4.50
C SER A 932 20.86 34.02 -4.51
N GLU A 933 20.66 34.67 -3.36
CA GLU A 933 19.90 35.92 -3.24
C GLU A 933 20.67 37.20 -3.60
N SER A 934 22.00 37.13 -3.80
CA SER A 934 22.85 38.26 -3.40
C SER A 934 23.54 39.08 -4.50
N ASN A 935 23.21 39.05 -5.80
CA ASN A 935 23.72 40.09 -6.73
C ASN A 935 23.00 40.34 -8.07
N ALA A 936 22.00 39.54 -8.46
CA ALA A 936 21.03 39.87 -9.52
C ALA A 936 19.84 38.92 -9.38
N PRO A 937 18.58 39.41 -9.33
CA PRO A 937 17.41 38.52 -9.29
C PRO A 937 17.47 37.56 -10.48
N CYS A 938 17.33 36.25 -10.21
CA CYS A 938 17.27 35.20 -11.23
C CYS A 938 18.53 35.01 -12.11
N GLY A 939 19.72 35.43 -11.67
CA GLY A 939 20.95 35.30 -12.48
C GLY A 939 21.26 33.88 -12.96
N TYR A 940 20.95 32.85 -12.17
CA TYR A 940 21.14 31.46 -12.56
C TYR A 940 20.17 30.99 -13.66
N ILE A 941 18.93 31.50 -13.66
CA ILE A 941 17.95 31.24 -14.73
C ILE A 941 18.46 31.82 -16.05
N ALA A 942 19.05 33.01 -16.01
CA ALA A 942 19.64 33.64 -17.19
C ALA A 942 20.76 32.77 -17.78
N SER A 943 21.69 32.29 -16.94
CA SER A 943 22.79 31.41 -17.37
C SER A 943 22.26 30.12 -18.01
N LEU A 944 21.28 29.48 -17.38
CA LEU A 944 20.63 28.28 -17.88
C LEU A 944 20.01 28.52 -19.26
N LEU A 945 19.15 29.54 -19.40
CA LEU A 945 18.45 29.82 -20.65
C LEU A 945 19.39 30.26 -21.78
N LEU A 946 20.45 30.99 -21.48
CA LEU A 946 21.47 31.38 -22.47
C LEU A 946 22.17 30.15 -23.04
N GLU A 947 22.53 29.19 -22.19
CA GLU A 947 23.16 27.96 -22.65
C GLU A 947 22.23 27.10 -23.54
N LEU A 948 20.93 27.01 -23.19
CA LEU A 948 19.95 26.36 -24.08
C LEU A 948 19.83 27.07 -25.43
N ARG A 949 19.81 28.41 -25.42
CA ARG A 949 19.69 29.20 -26.64
C ARG A 949 20.88 28.98 -27.55
N ASP A 950 22.08 28.98 -26.99
CA ASP A 950 23.32 28.78 -27.74
C ASP A 950 23.46 27.32 -28.22
N ALA A 951 22.71 26.38 -27.61
CA ALA A 951 22.60 25.00 -28.06
C ALA A 951 21.56 24.76 -29.17
N LEU A 952 20.69 25.73 -29.48
CA LEU A 952 19.67 25.57 -30.52
C LEU A 952 20.33 25.28 -31.88
N PRO A 953 19.77 24.36 -32.69
CA PRO A 953 20.34 24.05 -33.99
C PRO A 953 20.36 25.28 -34.91
N PRO A 954 21.41 25.44 -35.73
CA PRO A 954 21.64 26.62 -36.58
C PRO A 954 20.55 26.86 -37.62
#